data_AF-A0AAT9FIC5-F1
#
_entry.id   AF-A0AAT9FIC5-F1
#
_cell.length_a   1.000
_cell.length_b   1.000
_cell.length_c   1.000
_cell.angle_alpha   90.00
_cell.angle_beta   90.00
_cell.angle_gamma   90.00
#
_symmetry.space_group_name_H-M   'P 1'
#
loop_
_entity.id
_entity.type
_entity.pdbx_description
1 polymer ?
#
loop_
_entity_poly.entity_id
_entity_poly.type
_entity_poly.pdbx_seq_one_letter_code
_entity_poly.pdbx_strand_id
1 'polypeptide(L)'
;MSENSSSPQPPHQAPIPEGLRIQLEQFKKRLWQIKIAEAVLAGFFGLLFSFLLVFGLDRFIETPNSVRLIILVVGVSLFALFAPYWIRRWVFGHRQENQLARLISRRYPKLGDRLLGAVELQDQTEGKDSLSPALRAAAMRTVAADAAGRDLFQALPAARHKKWSLAVMALFVLMVAALVTVPEASVNALKRWLMPLSDTQRFTFTQLDLSGIDSPHHVPYGETFTMTIPLSSETNRRPETARARYGNGEWVEAPLVNGAYAFNFPAQRAADDIHIEADDARHSLSIEPVIRPAVENIRAVVKLPSYLERPDVNADLRSGFISILEGSEIKIQAVASRALSSASATIVTVPKEEIPDANAPVPPVEEPKESTDTAEEKTTPKDAQPEKAEVAAAPKQAPEPPKKISLTLQDRKMTTAPIKVGENTLIIPMQWTDIYGLRADKPLKLRLESAQDQAPSTYIQGIERQHIMLAEETVDFEILAEDDYGLKACGISWQGEFTKPTGGTPAKGELTLETGGPTRTNLNQPFAFSPANLSIAPQKLVIRSWTEDYKPGRGRVYSEPLVLYILTRDEHAQVLKNQFDRAIGELEDIARKEQNLNDENQRLERKDAKELQTDEGRKKLQKQQDAERENKERMQELTKKMEDLFKDAVRNGEIDKEALKKMSKALQSMRELSKEDLPKVEKKLQDAQSQRNTEEKSKKDLEEAVEEQKEALKKMKQALKDANEANQNFEASTFVNRLKRAAGEQDGIASAFIDAIDKIIGSEFSELDPVEQRAIKGASDQQRQTAADVRWIQEDLAHYYARTQKDEHKKLVDAMKESRIDEAMEILSSRVSANLSFASIAQSKQWAAQLRKWAKELEGSNKKDGGEGGEGGGEQQQQEDKDFEFMLKVMRMIQKEQDIRSRTRALENLKRSLSPSDAAPNQPALPKPAAPKPAQPSALPDAA
;
A
#
# COMPACT_ATOMS: atom_id res chain seq x y z
N MET A 1 -2.88 -45.12 -121.81
CA MET A 1 -2.33 -46.47 -121.51
C MET A 1 -2.65 -46.70 -120.05
N SER A 2 -3.52 -47.60 -119.60
CA SER A 2 -4.21 -48.79 -120.13
C SER A 2 -5.57 -48.79 -119.39
N GLU A 3 -6.71 -49.34 -119.78
CA GLU A 3 -7.15 -50.22 -120.86
C GLU A 3 -8.70 -50.29 -120.74
N ASN A 4 -9.39 -50.54 -121.85
CA ASN A 4 -10.84 -50.81 -121.89
C ASN A 4 -11.24 -52.01 -121.02
N SER A 5 -12.38 -51.90 -120.32
CA SER A 5 -13.29 -53.04 -120.14
C SER A 5 -14.73 -52.54 -119.97
N SER A 6 -15.41 -52.42 -121.11
CA SER A 6 -16.85 -52.29 -121.24
C SER A 6 -17.51 -53.59 -120.78
N SER A 7 -18.02 -53.63 -119.55
CA SER A 7 -18.84 -54.75 -119.06
C SER A 7 -20.25 -54.65 -119.67
N PRO A 8 -20.79 -55.73 -120.28
CA PRO A 8 -22.10 -55.68 -120.94
C PRO A 8 -23.24 -55.55 -119.92
N GLN A 9 -24.22 -54.71 -120.24
CA GLN A 9 -25.48 -54.60 -119.50
C GLN A 9 -26.20 -55.96 -119.45
N PRO A 10 -26.72 -56.40 -118.28
CA PRO A 10 -27.70 -57.47 -118.24
C PRO A 10 -29.02 -56.95 -118.85
N PRO A 11 -29.55 -57.54 -119.93
CA PRO A 11 -30.87 -57.20 -120.41
C PRO A 11 -31.85 -57.88 -119.45
N HIS A 12 -32.68 -57.15 -118.70
CA HIS A 12 -33.99 -57.58 -118.13
C HIS A 12 -34.49 -56.76 -116.90
N GLN A 13 -34.35 -55.42 -116.89
CA GLN A 13 -35.09 -54.59 -115.93
C GLN A 13 -35.74 -53.40 -116.66
N ALA A 14 -37.07 -53.30 -116.61
CA ALA A 14 -37.79 -52.15 -117.14
C ALA A 14 -37.71 -51.00 -116.11
N PRO A 15 -37.13 -49.83 -116.44
CA PRO A 15 -37.09 -48.71 -115.52
C PRO A 15 -38.48 -48.10 -115.31
N ILE A 16 -38.76 -47.64 -114.10
CA ILE A 16 -39.97 -46.84 -113.79
C ILE A 16 -40.03 -45.63 -114.75
N PRO A 17 -41.22 -45.26 -115.26
CA PRO A 17 -41.39 -44.04 -116.05
C PRO A 17 -40.84 -42.80 -115.32
N GLU A 18 -40.00 -42.02 -115.99
CA GLU A 18 -39.26 -40.91 -115.40
C GLU A 18 -40.15 -39.89 -114.67
N GLY A 19 -41.35 -39.63 -115.21
CA GLY A 19 -42.35 -38.77 -114.57
C GLY A 19 -42.82 -39.25 -113.19
N LEU A 20 -42.97 -40.57 -112.99
CA LEU A 20 -43.39 -41.12 -111.70
C LEU A 20 -42.26 -41.06 -110.66
N ARG A 21 -41.02 -41.33 -111.10
CA ARG A 21 -39.83 -41.20 -110.24
C ARG A 21 -39.67 -39.77 -109.73
N ILE A 22 -39.84 -38.77 -110.60
CA ILE A 22 -39.76 -37.35 -110.22
C ILE A 22 -40.84 -37.00 -109.18
N GLN A 23 -42.07 -37.46 -109.37
CA GLN A 23 -43.17 -37.21 -108.42
C GLN A 23 -42.92 -37.85 -107.04
N LEU A 24 -42.42 -39.09 -107.00
CA LEU A 24 -42.06 -39.77 -105.75
C LEU A 24 -40.86 -39.12 -105.06
N GLU A 25 -39.85 -38.67 -105.81
CA GLU A 25 -38.72 -37.91 -105.26
C GLU A 25 -39.15 -36.55 -104.68
N GLN A 26 -40.04 -35.84 -105.35
CA GLN A 26 -40.58 -34.57 -104.86
C GLN A 26 -41.41 -34.76 -103.58
N PHE A 27 -42.26 -35.79 -103.53
CA PHE A 27 -43.02 -36.18 -102.34
C PHE A 27 -42.08 -36.50 -101.16
N LYS A 28 -41.03 -37.29 -101.40
CA LYS A 28 -39.98 -37.62 -100.42
C LYS A 28 -39.26 -36.37 -99.91
N LYS A 29 -38.78 -35.50 -100.80
CA LYS A 29 -38.10 -34.24 -100.43
C LYS A 29 -38.99 -33.38 -99.54
N ARG A 30 -40.27 -33.23 -99.88
CA ARG A 30 -41.22 -32.41 -99.10
C ARG A 30 -41.53 -33.02 -97.73
N LEU A 31 -41.70 -34.33 -97.64
CA LEU A 31 -41.86 -35.05 -96.36
C LEU A 31 -40.65 -34.83 -95.45
N TRP A 32 -39.44 -34.99 -95.99
CA TRP A 32 -38.19 -34.78 -95.24
C TRP A 32 -38.05 -33.34 -94.77
N GLN A 33 -38.29 -32.34 -95.63
CA GLN A 33 -38.23 -30.92 -95.25
C GLN A 33 -39.15 -30.60 -94.06
N ILE A 34 -40.41 -31.02 -94.12
CA ILE A 34 -41.39 -30.76 -93.05
C ILE A 34 -40.95 -31.43 -91.74
N LYS A 35 -40.47 -32.68 -91.82
CA LYS A 35 -40.19 -33.46 -90.62
C LYS A 35 -38.84 -33.11 -89.98
N ILE A 36 -37.84 -32.75 -90.77
CA ILE A 36 -36.58 -32.21 -90.25
C ILE A 36 -36.85 -30.86 -89.57
N ALA A 37 -37.64 -29.97 -90.19
CA ALA A 37 -38.00 -28.68 -89.59
C ALA A 37 -38.74 -28.83 -88.26
N GLU A 38 -39.68 -29.77 -88.14
CA GLU A 38 -40.39 -30.05 -86.87
C GLU A 38 -39.43 -30.52 -85.76
N ALA A 39 -38.47 -31.39 -86.08
CA ALA A 39 -37.50 -31.89 -85.11
C ALA A 39 -36.54 -30.80 -84.62
N VAL A 40 -36.02 -29.97 -85.54
CA VAL A 40 -35.10 -28.87 -85.20
C VAL A 40 -35.81 -27.80 -84.38
N LEU A 41 -37.03 -27.41 -84.76
CA LEU A 41 -37.81 -26.40 -84.01
C LEU A 41 -38.20 -26.91 -82.61
N ALA A 42 -38.57 -28.19 -82.45
CA ALA A 42 -38.84 -28.77 -81.14
C ALA A 42 -37.59 -28.78 -80.23
N GLY A 43 -36.41 -29.02 -80.81
CA GLY A 43 -35.16 -28.93 -80.07
C GLY A 43 -34.83 -27.50 -79.61
N PHE A 44 -34.97 -26.50 -80.49
CA PHE A 44 -34.78 -25.08 -80.12
C PHE A 44 -35.76 -24.62 -79.03
N PHE A 45 -37.00 -25.10 -79.09
CA PHE A 45 -37.98 -24.85 -78.04
C PHE A 45 -37.49 -25.35 -76.68
N GLY A 46 -36.96 -26.57 -76.61
CA GLY A 46 -36.43 -27.15 -75.36
C GLY A 46 -35.30 -26.31 -74.74
N LEU A 47 -34.36 -25.83 -75.57
CA LEU A 47 -33.26 -24.99 -75.11
C LEU A 47 -33.76 -23.63 -74.58
N LEU A 48 -34.53 -22.89 -75.39
CA LEU A 48 -35.03 -21.56 -75.02
C LEU A 48 -35.94 -21.62 -73.78
N PHE A 49 -36.82 -22.62 -73.70
CA PHE A 49 -37.70 -22.79 -72.55
C PHE A 49 -36.90 -23.09 -71.27
N SER A 50 -35.89 -23.96 -71.34
CA SER A 50 -35.07 -24.31 -70.18
C SER A 50 -34.28 -23.11 -69.63
N PHE A 51 -33.75 -22.25 -70.50
CA PHE A 51 -33.10 -21.00 -70.10
C PHE A 51 -34.09 -20.05 -69.41
N LEU A 52 -35.23 -19.78 -70.04
CA LEU A 52 -36.25 -18.88 -69.48
C LEU A 52 -36.81 -19.38 -68.16
N LEU A 53 -36.86 -20.70 -67.96
CA LEU A 53 -37.25 -21.30 -66.70
C LEU A 53 -36.24 -21.02 -65.59
N VAL A 54 -34.93 -21.14 -65.85
CA VAL A 54 -33.88 -20.77 -64.88
C VAL A 54 -33.93 -19.27 -64.57
N PHE A 55 -34.02 -18.43 -65.61
CA PHE A 55 -34.15 -16.98 -65.44
C PHE A 55 -35.37 -16.59 -64.58
N GLY A 56 -36.52 -17.24 -64.80
CA GLY A 56 -37.73 -16.99 -64.02
C GLY A 56 -37.60 -17.47 -62.56
N LEU A 57 -37.03 -18.66 -62.34
CA LEU A 57 -36.85 -19.22 -60.99
C LEU A 57 -35.84 -18.44 -60.16
N ASP A 58 -34.76 -17.95 -60.77
CA ASP A 58 -33.71 -17.17 -60.12
C ASP A 58 -34.22 -15.85 -59.51
N ARG A 59 -35.38 -15.37 -59.95
CA ARG A 59 -36.03 -14.18 -59.37
C ARG A 59 -36.66 -14.45 -58.01
N PHE A 60 -37.02 -15.69 -57.70
CA PHE A 60 -37.78 -16.03 -56.50
C PHE A 60 -37.02 -16.96 -55.56
N ILE A 61 -36.20 -17.86 -56.10
CA ILE A 61 -35.53 -18.91 -55.33
C ILE A 61 -34.08 -19.01 -55.79
N GLU A 62 -33.16 -19.28 -54.86
CA GLU A 62 -31.82 -19.69 -55.22
C GLU A 62 -31.85 -21.09 -55.82
N THR A 63 -31.85 -21.17 -57.15
CA THR A 63 -31.95 -22.45 -57.85
C THR A 63 -30.76 -23.36 -57.53
N PRO A 64 -30.99 -24.52 -56.88
CA PRO A 64 -29.90 -25.43 -56.53
C PRO A 64 -29.18 -25.95 -57.78
N ASN A 65 -27.90 -26.26 -57.65
CA ASN A 65 -27.06 -26.76 -58.75
C ASN A 65 -27.67 -28.01 -59.42
N SER A 66 -28.28 -28.89 -58.62
CA SER A 66 -28.98 -30.09 -59.10
C SER A 66 -30.23 -29.76 -59.93
N VAL A 67 -31.04 -28.80 -59.50
CA VAL A 67 -32.25 -28.37 -60.22
C VAL A 67 -31.87 -27.72 -61.55
N ARG A 68 -30.85 -26.86 -61.56
CA ARG A 68 -30.31 -26.25 -62.79
C ARG A 68 -29.82 -27.33 -63.76
N LEU A 69 -29.10 -28.34 -63.27
CA LEU A 69 -28.62 -29.46 -64.09
C LEU A 69 -29.78 -30.27 -64.69
N ILE A 70 -30.82 -30.58 -63.90
CA ILE A 70 -32.01 -31.29 -64.38
C ILE A 70 -32.70 -30.49 -65.50
N ILE A 71 -32.90 -29.18 -65.28
CA ILE A 71 -33.53 -28.29 -66.28
C ILE A 71 -32.72 -28.28 -67.59
N LEU A 72 -31.39 -28.19 -67.50
CA LEU A 72 -30.50 -28.23 -68.67
C LEU A 72 -30.57 -29.58 -69.39
N VAL A 73 -30.46 -30.70 -68.66
CA VAL A 73 -30.50 -32.05 -69.24
C VAL A 73 -31.83 -32.30 -69.95
N VAL A 74 -32.96 -31.94 -69.33
CA VAL A 74 -34.29 -32.06 -69.95
C VAL A 74 -34.38 -31.18 -71.21
N GLY A 75 -33.96 -29.92 -71.14
CA GLY A 75 -33.96 -29.00 -72.27
C GLY A 75 -33.11 -29.49 -73.45
N VAL A 76 -31.91 -30.01 -73.17
CA VAL A 76 -30.98 -30.54 -74.18
C VAL A 76 -31.47 -31.90 -74.73
N SER A 77 -32.11 -32.75 -73.93
CA SER A 77 -32.57 -34.08 -74.39
C SER A 77 -33.58 -34.01 -75.55
N LEU A 78 -34.41 -32.95 -75.59
CA LEU A 78 -35.34 -32.67 -76.69
C LEU A 78 -34.60 -32.40 -78.01
N PHE A 79 -33.39 -31.86 -77.95
CA PHE A 79 -32.55 -31.62 -79.13
C PHE A 79 -31.66 -32.83 -79.43
N ALA A 80 -31.00 -33.41 -78.42
CA ALA A 80 -29.95 -34.42 -78.59
C ALA A 80 -30.48 -35.86 -78.79
N LEU A 81 -31.62 -36.21 -78.19
CA LEU A 81 -32.19 -37.57 -78.28
C LEU A 81 -33.44 -37.60 -79.14
N PHE A 82 -34.36 -36.67 -78.89
CA PHE A 82 -35.65 -36.67 -79.57
C PHE A 82 -35.51 -36.30 -81.05
N ALA A 83 -34.77 -35.25 -81.41
CA ALA A 83 -34.62 -34.84 -82.81
C ALA A 83 -33.98 -35.94 -83.70
N PRO A 84 -32.86 -36.60 -83.31
CA PRO A 84 -32.28 -37.68 -84.11
C PRO A 84 -33.18 -38.92 -84.20
N TYR A 85 -33.86 -39.31 -83.12
CA TYR A 85 -34.85 -40.39 -83.15
C TYR A 85 -35.96 -40.08 -84.15
N TRP A 86 -36.45 -38.84 -84.16
CA TRP A 86 -37.53 -38.40 -85.02
C TRP A 86 -37.11 -38.34 -86.49
N ILE A 87 -35.89 -37.85 -86.76
CA ILE A 87 -35.26 -37.89 -88.09
C ILE A 87 -35.08 -39.35 -88.54
N ARG A 88 -34.59 -40.26 -87.68
CA ARG A 88 -34.50 -41.70 -87.99
C ARG A 88 -35.84 -42.28 -88.39
N ARG A 89 -36.90 -41.99 -87.62
CA ARG A 89 -38.25 -42.52 -87.87
C ARG A 89 -38.81 -42.10 -89.23
N TRP A 90 -38.60 -40.85 -89.64
CA TRP A 90 -39.24 -40.28 -90.82
C TRP A 90 -38.34 -40.23 -92.07
N VAL A 91 -37.08 -39.83 -91.91
CA VAL A 91 -36.12 -39.72 -93.02
C VAL A 91 -35.60 -41.10 -93.41
N PHE A 92 -35.09 -41.89 -92.46
CA PHE A 92 -34.54 -43.22 -92.77
C PHE A 92 -35.63 -44.27 -93.00
N GLY A 93 -36.77 -44.16 -92.31
CA GLY A 93 -37.90 -45.10 -92.45
C GLY A 93 -38.71 -44.98 -93.74
N HIS A 94 -38.46 -43.95 -94.58
CA HIS A 94 -39.16 -43.73 -95.85
C HIS A 94 -38.15 -43.38 -96.97
N ARG A 95 -37.12 -44.22 -97.10
CA ARG A 95 -36.05 -44.04 -98.12
C ARG A 95 -36.38 -44.72 -99.44
N GLN A 96 -37.02 -45.89 -99.37
CA GLN A 96 -37.38 -46.74 -100.52
C GLN A 96 -38.76 -46.37 -101.08
N GLU A 97 -38.92 -46.57 -102.37
CA GLU A 97 -40.15 -46.23 -103.10
C GLU A 97 -41.36 -47.04 -102.60
N ASN A 98 -41.17 -48.32 -102.23
CA ASN A 98 -42.21 -49.17 -101.60
C ASN A 98 -42.76 -48.56 -100.30
N GLN A 99 -41.89 -47.93 -99.50
CA GLN A 99 -42.27 -47.31 -98.22
C GLN A 99 -43.08 -46.02 -98.46
N LEU A 100 -42.74 -45.26 -99.50
CA LEU A 100 -43.50 -44.08 -99.92
C LEU A 100 -44.86 -44.48 -100.50
N ALA A 101 -44.92 -45.56 -101.28
CA ALA A 101 -46.18 -46.11 -101.81
C ALA A 101 -47.14 -46.54 -100.68
N ARG A 102 -46.64 -47.21 -99.62
CA ARG A 102 -47.43 -47.53 -98.41
C ARG A 102 -47.88 -46.30 -97.64
N LEU A 103 -47.15 -45.19 -97.71
CA LEU A 103 -47.57 -43.95 -97.06
C LEU A 103 -48.65 -43.24 -97.88
N ILE A 104 -48.54 -43.29 -99.21
CA ILE A 104 -49.54 -42.77 -100.15
C ILE A 104 -50.84 -43.61 -100.08
N SER A 105 -50.76 -44.93 -99.89
CA SER A 105 -51.93 -45.82 -99.80
C SER A 105 -52.87 -45.48 -98.64
N ARG A 106 -52.36 -44.86 -97.57
CA ARG A 106 -53.20 -44.41 -96.44
C ARG A 106 -54.22 -43.35 -96.83
N ARG A 107 -53.90 -42.49 -97.81
CA ARG A 107 -54.82 -41.45 -98.31
C ARG A 107 -55.49 -41.86 -99.63
N TYR A 108 -54.75 -42.57 -100.49
CA TYR A 108 -55.23 -43.05 -101.78
C TYR A 108 -55.03 -44.57 -101.90
N PRO A 109 -55.92 -45.41 -101.32
CA PRO A 109 -55.72 -46.87 -101.27
C PRO A 109 -55.52 -47.50 -102.64
N LYS A 110 -56.43 -47.22 -103.59
CA LYS A 110 -56.38 -47.77 -104.96
C LYS A 110 -55.11 -47.37 -105.73
N LEU A 111 -54.62 -46.14 -105.55
CA LEU A 111 -53.42 -45.66 -106.22
C LEU A 111 -52.16 -46.22 -105.54
N GLY A 112 -52.15 -46.24 -104.20
CA GLY A 112 -51.03 -46.74 -103.42
C GLY A 112 -50.79 -48.24 -103.62
N ASP A 113 -51.84 -49.06 -103.71
CA ASP A 113 -51.70 -50.50 -103.99
C ASP A 113 -51.17 -50.75 -105.41
N ARG A 114 -51.61 -49.94 -106.39
CA ARG A 114 -51.10 -49.98 -107.77
C ARG A 114 -49.65 -49.50 -107.87
N LEU A 115 -49.28 -48.46 -107.13
CA LEU A 115 -47.91 -47.97 -107.03
C LEU A 115 -47.02 -49.00 -106.33
N LEU A 116 -47.49 -49.62 -105.26
CA LEU A 116 -46.77 -50.68 -104.56
C LEU A 116 -46.56 -51.88 -105.49
N GLY A 117 -47.61 -52.34 -106.17
CA GLY A 117 -47.50 -53.41 -107.16
C GLY A 117 -46.58 -53.05 -108.32
N ALA A 118 -46.61 -51.80 -108.81
CA ALA A 118 -45.72 -51.34 -109.88
C ALA A 118 -44.24 -51.34 -109.45
N VAL A 119 -43.93 -50.95 -108.22
CA VAL A 119 -42.54 -50.97 -107.72
C VAL A 119 -42.11 -52.38 -107.30
N GLU A 120 -43.01 -53.22 -106.76
CA GLU A 120 -42.73 -54.64 -106.50
C GLU A 120 -42.45 -55.43 -107.79
N LEU A 121 -43.08 -55.06 -108.91
CA LEU A 121 -42.81 -55.62 -110.25
C LEU A 121 -41.42 -55.24 -110.81
N GLN A 122 -40.78 -54.18 -110.29
CA GLN A 122 -39.43 -53.78 -110.67
C GLN A 122 -38.35 -54.70 -110.06
N ASP A 123 -38.59 -55.23 -108.86
CA ASP A 123 -37.61 -56.00 -108.08
C ASP A 123 -37.73 -57.53 -108.27
N GLN A 124 -38.65 -58.04 -109.11
CA GLN A 124 -38.84 -59.48 -109.37
C GLN A 124 -37.87 -60.08 -110.41
N THR A 125 -37.11 -61.11 -109.99
CA THR A 125 -36.08 -61.83 -110.77
C THR A 125 -36.43 -63.32 -110.94
N GLU A 126 -37.33 -63.67 -111.88
CA GLU A 126 -37.64 -65.09 -112.23
C GLU A 126 -37.71 -65.33 -113.76
N GLY A 127 -37.56 -66.61 -114.15
CA GLY A 127 -37.02 -67.14 -115.42
C GLY A 127 -37.78 -66.90 -116.74
N LYS A 128 -37.07 -67.15 -117.84
CA LYS A 128 -37.30 -66.66 -119.23
C LYS A 128 -38.64 -66.99 -119.93
N ASP A 129 -39.56 -67.74 -119.34
CA ASP A 129 -40.79 -68.19 -120.03
C ASP A 129 -42.11 -67.64 -119.47
N SER A 130 -42.06 -66.60 -118.61
CA SER A 130 -43.27 -65.95 -118.08
C SER A 130 -43.26 -64.42 -118.27
N LEU A 131 -44.04 -63.95 -119.25
CA LEU A 131 -44.44 -62.55 -119.54
C LEU A 131 -43.38 -61.61 -120.14
N SER A 132 -43.70 -61.08 -121.33
CA SER A 132 -42.90 -60.14 -122.13
C SER A 132 -42.53 -58.85 -121.36
N PRO A 133 -41.27 -58.36 -121.48
CA PRO A 133 -40.85 -57.05 -120.96
C PRO A 133 -41.76 -55.88 -121.36
N ALA A 134 -42.44 -55.98 -122.51
CA ALA A 134 -43.38 -54.95 -122.98
C ALA A 134 -44.63 -54.83 -122.10
N LEU A 135 -45.10 -55.93 -121.50
CA LEU A 135 -46.27 -55.96 -120.61
C LEU A 135 -45.98 -55.30 -119.26
N ARG A 136 -44.78 -55.51 -118.69
CA ARG A 136 -44.34 -54.83 -117.46
C ARG A 136 -44.22 -53.32 -117.67
N ALA A 137 -43.61 -52.91 -118.78
CA ALA A 137 -43.50 -51.49 -119.15
C ALA A 137 -44.88 -50.85 -119.43
N ALA A 138 -45.82 -51.58 -120.02
CA ALA A 138 -47.19 -51.11 -120.23
C ALA A 138 -47.95 -50.92 -118.91
N ALA A 139 -47.89 -51.90 -117.99
CA ALA A 139 -48.52 -51.80 -116.69
C ALA A 139 -47.96 -50.63 -115.86
N MET A 140 -46.64 -50.43 -115.86
CA MET A 140 -46.01 -49.28 -115.20
C MET A 140 -46.41 -47.95 -115.85
N ARG A 141 -46.56 -47.88 -117.17
CA ARG A 141 -47.08 -46.68 -117.85
C ARG A 141 -48.54 -46.38 -117.48
N THR A 142 -49.38 -47.40 -117.30
CA THR A 142 -50.76 -47.22 -116.83
C THR A 142 -50.78 -46.65 -115.41
N VAL A 143 -49.94 -47.15 -114.52
CA VAL A 143 -49.82 -46.61 -113.14
C VAL A 143 -49.23 -45.20 -113.15
N ALA A 144 -48.26 -44.91 -114.03
CA ALA A 144 -47.72 -43.56 -114.20
C ALA A 144 -48.76 -42.57 -114.77
N ALA A 145 -49.61 -43.00 -115.71
CA ALA A 145 -50.71 -42.19 -116.22
C ALA A 145 -51.78 -41.92 -115.15
N ASP A 146 -52.13 -42.94 -114.35
CA ASP A 146 -53.05 -42.81 -113.21
C ASP A 146 -52.50 -41.84 -112.13
N ALA A 147 -51.18 -41.82 -111.94
CA ALA A 147 -50.49 -40.91 -111.01
C ALA A 147 -50.34 -39.49 -111.57
N ALA A 148 -50.09 -39.32 -112.88
CA ALA A 148 -49.83 -38.03 -113.52
C ALA A 148 -50.98 -37.02 -113.36
N GLY A 149 -52.23 -37.49 -113.22
CA GLY A 149 -53.41 -36.66 -113.02
C GLY A 149 -53.70 -36.27 -111.57
N ARG A 150 -52.85 -36.59 -110.58
CA ARG A 150 -53.14 -36.37 -109.15
C ARG A 150 -51.99 -35.69 -108.39
N ASP A 151 -52.36 -34.86 -107.41
CA ASP A 151 -51.41 -34.25 -106.47
C ASP A 151 -51.11 -35.20 -105.29
N LEU A 152 -49.93 -35.84 -105.32
CA LEU A 152 -49.48 -36.75 -104.26
C LEU A 152 -49.21 -36.04 -102.93
N PHE A 153 -49.01 -34.72 -102.90
CA PHE A 153 -48.68 -33.99 -101.66
C PHE A 153 -49.82 -33.99 -100.63
N GLN A 154 -51.07 -34.21 -101.04
CA GLN A 154 -52.22 -34.35 -100.13
C GLN A 154 -52.15 -35.61 -99.24
N ALA A 155 -51.28 -36.56 -99.59
CA ALA A 155 -51.00 -37.74 -98.76
C ALA A 155 -49.95 -37.48 -97.66
N LEU A 156 -49.35 -36.29 -97.59
CA LEU A 156 -48.39 -35.96 -96.53
C LEU A 156 -49.10 -35.88 -95.16
N PRO A 157 -48.42 -36.31 -94.06
CA PRO A 157 -48.91 -36.09 -92.71
C PRO A 157 -49.09 -34.59 -92.40
N ALA A 158 -50.04 -34.26 -91.53
CA ALA A 158 -50.29 -32.87 -91.13
C ALA A 158 -49.00 -32.17 -90.65
N ALA A 159 -48.71 -31.02 -91.24
CA ALA A 159 -47.51 -30.26 -90.99
C ALA A 159 -47.70 -29.37 -89.74
N ARG A 160 -46.97 -29.67 -88.67
CA ARG A 160 -46.98 -28.95 -87.39
C ARG A 160 -45.82 -27.94 -87.26
N HIS A 161 -44.88 -27.89 -88.21
CA HIS A 161 -43.75 -26.94 -88.16
C HIS A 161 -44.19 -25.49 -87.94
N LYS A 162 -45.32 -25.04 -88.48
CA LYS A 162 -45.86 -23.68 -88.25
C LYS A 162 -46.22 -23.39 -86.78
N LYS A 163 -46.73 -24.40 -86.06
CA LYS A 163 -47.04 -24.27 -84.63
C LYS A 163 -45.75 -24.21 -83.81
N TRP A 164 -44.80 -25.07 -84.15
CA TRP A 164 -43.47 -25.07 -83.53
C TRP A 164 -42.69 -23.78 -83.80
N SER A 165 -42.75 -23.23 -85.01
CA SER A 165 -42.08 -21.97 -85.33
C SER A 165 -42.66 -20.79 -84.54
N LEU A 166 -43.98 -20.74 -84.37
CA LEU A 166 -44.62 -19.69 -83.57
C LEU A 166 -44.23 -19.80 -82.08
N ALA A 167 -44.17 -21.01 -81.54
CA ALA A 167 -43.74 -21.25 -80.15
C ALA A 167 -42.27 -20.84 -79.92
N VAL A 168 -41.36 -21.25 -80.82
CA VAL A 168 -39.94 -20.86 -80.74
C VAL A 168 -39.76 -19.35 -80.87
N MET A 169 -40.47 -18.71 -81.79
CA MET A 169 -40.44 -17.25 -81.95
C MET A 169 -40.92 -16.53 -80.70
N ALA A 170 -42.00 -17.00 -80.06
CA ALA A 170 -42.49 -16.41 -78.81
C ALA A 170 -41.45 -16.50 -77.68
N LEU A 171 -40.83 -17.66 -77.48
CA LEU A 171 -39.76 -17.83 -76.49
C LEU A 171 -38.52 -16.99 -76.83
N PHE A 172 -38.17 -16.89 -78.10
CA PHE A 172 -37.05 -16.06 -78.53
C PHE A 172 -37.29 -14.58 -78.23
N VAL A 173 -38.50 -14.06 -78.51
CA VAL A 173 -38.88 -12.67 -78.16
C VAL A 173 -38.83 -12.45 -76.65
N LEU A 174 -39.31 -13.40 -75.84
CA LEU A 174 -39.22 -13.32 -74.37
C LEU A 174 -37.77 -13.28 -73.88
N MET A 175 -36.89 -14.11 -74.45
CA MET A 175 -35.46 -14.11 -74.14
C MET A 175 -34.81 -12.75 -74.48
N VAL A 176 -35.07 -12.20 -75.67
CA VAL A 176 -34.54 -10.90 -76.09
C VAL A 176 -35.07 -9.77 -75.20
N ALA A 177 -36.37 -9.80 -74.87
CA ALA A 177 -36.97 -8.82 -73.96
C ALA A 177 -36.32 -8.86 -72.57
N ALA A 178 -36.05 -10.05 -72.03
CA ALA A 178 -35.33 -10.19 -70.76
C ALA A 178 -33.92 -9.58 -70.84
N LEU A 179 -33.15 -9.91 -71.90
CA LEU A 179 -31.78 -9.43 -72.08
C LEU A 179 -31.67 -7.90 -72.22
N VAL A 180 -32.68 -7.26 -72.80
CA VAL A 180 -32.73 -5.79 -72.98
C VAL A 180 -33.20 -5.08 -71.70
N THR A 181 -34.18 -5.63 -71.01
CA THR A 181 -34.79 -4.96 -69.84
C THR A 181 -33.98 -5.16 -68.55
N VAL A 182 -33.33 -6.31 -68.39
CA VAL A 182 -32.55 -6.66 -67.18
C VAL A 182 -31.25 -7.39 -67.56
N PRO A 183 -30.30 -6.70 -68.22
CA PRO A 183 -29.12 -7.33 -68.83
C PRO A 183 -28.24 -8.10 -67.83
N GLU A 184 -27.95 -7.51 -66.67
CA GLU A 184 -27.10 -8.14 -65.64
C GLU A 184 -27.72 -9.43 -65.08
N ALA A 185 -29.01 -9.39 -64.77
CA ALA A 185 -29.75 -10.56 -64.29
C ALA A 185 -29.87 -11.64 -65.38
N SER A 186 -30.11 -11.27 -66.64
CA SER A 186 -30.20 -12.23 -67.75
C SER A 186 -28.85 -12.87 -68.08
N VAL A 187 -27.75 -12.12 -68.01
CA VAL A 187 -26.39 -12.66 -68.21
C VAL A 187 -25.99 -13.56 -67.05
N ASN A 188 -26.31 -13.20 -65.80
CA ASN A 188 -26.11 -14.07 -64.64
C ASN A 188 -26.89 -15.38 -64.78
N ALA A 189 -28.19 -15.32 -65.10
CA ALA A 189 -29.02 -16.50 -65.33
C ALA A 189 -28.51 -17.36 -66.51
N LEU A 190 -28.01 -16.74 -67.59
CA LEU A 190 -27.40 -17.44 -68.72
C LEU A 190 -26.14 -18.20 -68.28
N LYS A 191 -25.27 -17.55 -67.50
CA LYS A 191 -24.07 -18.19 -66.93
C LYS A 191 -24.46 -19.35 -66.03
N ARG A 192 -25.47 -19.17 -65.17
CA ARG A 192 -25.99 -20.19 -64.25
C ARG A 192 -26.69 -21.35 -64.97
N TRP A 193 -27.32 -21.11 -66.12
CA TRP A 193 -27.94 -22.14 -66.97
C TRP A 193 -26.90 -22.93 -67.77
N LEU A 194 -25.90 -22.26 -68.35
CA LEU A 194 -24.84 -22.91 -69.14
C LEU A 194 -23.84 -23.69 -68.25
N MET A 195 -23.63 -23.21 -67.02
CA MET A 195 -22.77 -23.81 -66.00
C MET A 195 -23.61 -24.15 -64.74
N PRO A 196 -24.45 -25.20 -64.78
CA PRO A 196 -25.37 -25.50 -63.69
C PRO A 196 -24.68 -25.91 -62.38
N LEU A 197 -23.42 -26.37 -62.45
CA LEU A 197 -22.64 -26.83 -61.30
C LEU A 197 -21.68 -25.77 -60.73
N SER A 198 -21.63 -24.55 -61.28
CA SER A 198 -20.76 -23.50 -60.74
C SER A 198 -21.38 -22.81 -59.52
N ASP A 199 -20.52 -22.39 -58.58
CA ASP A 199 -20.85 -21.61 -57.38
C ASP A 199 -21.11 -20.13 -57.66
N THR A 200 -21.53 -19.82 -58.88
CA THR A 200 -21.99 -18.50 -59.28
C THR A 200 -23.25 -18.16 -58.49
N GLN A 201 -23.12 -17.20 -57.57
CA GLN A 201 -24.24 -16.67 -56.80
C GLN A 201 -25.29 -16.04 -57.71
N ARG A 202 -26.55 -16.07 -57.24
CA ARG A 202 -27.65 -15.41 -57.94
C ARG A 202 -27.40 -13.91 -57.97
N PHE A 203 -27.79 -13.26 -59.06
CA PHE A 203 -27.81 -11.81 -59.10
C PHE A 203 -28.95 -11.26 -58.24
N THR A 204 -28.65 -10.39 -57.28
CA THR A 204 -29.61 -9.59 -56.53
C THR A 204 -29.43 -8.12 -56.88
N PHE A 205 -30.53 -7.38 -56.94
CA PHE A 205 -30.52 -5.95 -57.25
C PHE A 205 -30.08 -5.11 -56.06
N THR A 206 -30.31 -5.62 -54.85
CA THR A 206 -29.75 -5.07 -53.61
C THR A 206 -28.50 -5.86 -53.24
N GLN A 207 -27.40 -5.17 -52.96
CA GLN A 207 -26.13 -5.78 -52.54
C GLN A 207 -25.63 -5.14 -51.24
N LEU A 208 -25.35 -5.96 -50.23
CA LEU A 208 -24.80 -5.54 -48.95
C LEU A 208 -23.28 -5.69 -48.97
N ASP A 209 -22.56 -4.74 -48.38
CA ASP A 209 -21.11 -4.84 -48.19
C ASP A 209 -20.82 -5.52 -46.83
N LEU A 210 -20.47 -6.80 -46.91
CA LEU A 210 -20.12 -7.63 -45.76
C LEU A 210 -18.61 -7.83 -45.63
N SER A 211 -17.80 -7.16 -46.46
CA SER A 211 -16.35 -7.38 -46.51
C SER A 211 -15.61 -6.97 -45.24
N GLY A 212 -16.17 -6.03 -44.47
CA GLY A 212 -15.64 -5.57 -43.18
C GLY A 212 -16.16 -6.33 -41.95
N ILE A 213 -16.95 -7.38 -42.13
CA ILE A 213 -17.54 -8.15 -41.02
C ILE A 213 -16.94 -9.56 -41.02
N ASP A 214 -16.16 -9.87 -39.98
CA ASP A 214 -15.58 -11.20 -39.81
C ASP A 214 -16.66 -12.29 -39.63
N SER A 215 -16.36 -13.52 -40.03
CA SER A 215 -17.24 -14.67 -39.86
C SER A 215 -16.47 -15.83 -39.20
N PRO A 216 -16.75 -16.20 -37.94
CA PRO A 216 -17.80 -15.65 -37.08
C PRO A 216 -17.49 -14.24 -36.54
N HIS A 217 -18.52 -13.40 -36.45
CA HIS A 217 -18.42 -12.07 -35.84
C HIS A 217 -18.62 -12.18 -34.33
N HIS A 218 -17.72 -11.60 -33.55
CA HIS A 218 -17.74 -11.70 -32.09
C HIS A 218 -18.49 -10.52 -31.47
N VAL A 219 -19.45 -10.81 -30.59
CA VAL A 219 -20.29 -9.81 -29.91
C VAL A 219 -20.23 -10.00 -28.39
N PRO A 220 -20.53 -8.98 -27.58
CA PRO A 220 -20.51 -9.13 -26.13
C PRO A 220 -21.58 -10.10 -25.62
N TYR A 221 -21.17 -11.09 -24.82
CA TYR A 221 -22.05 -12.09 -24.24
C TYR A 221 -23.09 -11.47 -23.29
N GLY A 222 -24.37 -11.71 -23.56
CA GLY A 222 -25.48 -11.32 -22.70
C GLY A 222 -25.77 -9.81 -22.66
N GLU A 223 -25.24 -9.03 -23.60
CA GLU A 223 -25.44 -7.58 -23.73
C GLU A 223 -26.13 -7.25 -25.07
N THR A 224 -26.89 -6.16 -25.11
CA THR A 224 -27.46 -5.65 -26.37
C THR A 224 -26.33 -5.13 -27.25
N PHE A 225 -26.38 -5.42 -28.55
CA PHE A 225 -25.37 -4.95 -29.49
C PHE A 225 -26.00 -4.42 -30.78
N THR A 226 -25.29 -3.50 -31.43
CA THR A 226 -25.70 -2.92 -32.70
C THR A 226 -24.80 -3.46 -33.81
N MET A 227 -25.40 -4.02 -34.85
CA MET A 227 -24.68 -4.45 -36.05
C MET A 227 -24.99 -3.48 -37.18
N THR A 228 -23.95 -2.84 -37.71
CA THR A 228 -24.08 -1.91 -38.84
C THR A 228 -23.68 -2.62 -40.12
N ILE A 229 -24.60 -2.74 -41.07
CA ILE A 229 -24.37 -3.37 -42.37
C ILE A 229 -24.43 -2.29 -43.45
N PRO A 230 -23.28 -1.94 -44.05
CA PRO A 230 -23.25 -0.98 -45.16
C PRO A 230 -23.84 -1.59 -46.43
N LEU A 231 -24.42 -0.71 -47.26
CA LEU A 231 -24.89 -1.05 -48.59
C LEU A 231 -23.72 -0.92 -49.58
N SER A 232 -23.55 -1.89 -50.48
CA SER A 232 -22.48 -1.86 -51.49
C SER A 232 -22.63 -0.65 -52.41
N SER A 233 -21.49 -0.07 -52.83
CA SER A 233 -21.47 1.00 -53.83
C SER A 233 -22.01 0.55 -55.19
N GLU A 234 -22.00 -0.76 -55.48
CA GLU A 234 -22.46 -1.35 -56.74
C GLU A 234 -23.95 -1.75 -56.74
N THR A 235 -24.69 -1.43 -55.67
CA THR A 235 -26.12 -1.77 -55.55
C THR A 235 -26.98 -1.04 -56.59
N ASN A 236 -27.86 -1.76 -57.30
CA ASN A 236 -28.80 -1.16 -58.25
C ASN A 236 -30.05 -0.61 -57.54
N ARG A 237 -30.45 -1.22 -56.41
CA ARG A 237 -31.60 -0.80 -55.60
C ARG A 237 -31.18 -0.43 -54.18
N ARG A 238 -31.90 0.52 -53.60
CA ARG A 238 -31.65 1.07 -52.26
C ARG A 238 -32.96 1.06 -51.46
N PRO A 239 -33.34 -0.09 -50.86
CA PRO A 239 -34.58 -0.17 -50.10
C PRO A 239 -34.51 0.73 -48.86
N GLU A 240 -35.61 1.42 -48.55
CA GLU A 240 -35.68 2.35 -47.40
C GLU A 240 -35.52 1.62 -46.07
N THR A 241 -35.93 0.35 -46.00
CA THR A 241 -35.82 -0.50 -44.82
C THR A 241 -35.18 -1.85 -45.16
N ALA A 242 -34.46 -2.39 -44.19
CA ALA A 242 -34.02 -3.77 -44.18
C ALA A 242 -34.42 -4.41 -42.85
N ARG A 243 -34.50 -5.73 -42.79
CA ARG A 243 -34.82 -6.45 -41.57
C ARG A 243 -33.79 -7.55 -41.30
N ALA A 244 -33.48 -7.77 -40.04
CA ALA A 244 -32.58 -8.84 -39.63
C ALA A 244 -33.11 -9.55 -38.37
N ARG A 245 -32.85 -10.85 -38.23
CA ARG A 245 -33.20 -11.63 -37.04
C ARG A 245 -32.03 -12.49 -36.60
N TYR A 246 -31.92 -12.71 -35.30
CA TYR A 246 -30.94 -13.63 -34.71
C TYR A 246 -31.58 -15.03 -34.58
N GLY A 247 -31.08 -16.02 -35.31
CA GLY A 247 -31.64 -17.37 -35.37
C GLY A 247 -33.14 -17.37 -35.70
N ASN A 248 -33.93 -17.95 -34.79
CA ASN A 248 -35.39 -17.98 -34.87
C ASN A 248 -36.10 -16.85 -34.09
N GLY A 249 -35.36 -15.80 -33.72
CA GLY A 249 -35.90 -14.63 -33.03
C GLY A 249 -36.80 -13.76 -33.91
N GLU A 250 -37.27 -12.65 -33.32
CA GLU A 250 -38.07 -11.64 -34.01
C GLU A 250 -37.26 -10.84 -35.03
N TRP A 251 -37.93 -10.38 -36.08
CA TRP A 251 -37.34 -9.50 -37.09
C TRP A 251 -37.19 -8.09 -36.53
N VAL A 252 -35.97 -7.58 -36.56
CA VAL A 252 -35.62 -6.19 -36.26
C VAL A 252 -35.52 -5.42 -37.56
N GLU A 253 -36.32 -4.38 -37.73
CA GLU A 253 -36.26 -3.49 -38.90
C GLU A 253 -35.33 -2.31 -38.63
N ALA A 254 -34.54 -1.93 -39.64
CA ALA A 254 -33.65 -0.78 -39.60
C ALA A 254 -33.84 0.08 -40.86
N PRO A 255 -33.94 1.41 -40.72
CA PRO A 255 -33.97 2.32 -41.86
C PRO A 255 -32.57 2.48 -42.48
N LEU A 256 -32.52 2.80 -43.77
CA LEU A 256 -31.27 3.15 -44.46
C LEU A 256 -30.82 4.56 -44.04
N VAL A 257 -29.73 4.65 -43.28
CA VAL A 257 -29.16 5.92 -42.80
C VAL A 257 -27.69 5.99 -43.21
N ASN A 258 -27.29 7.07 -43.90
CA ASN A 258 -25.91 7.26 -44.39
C ASN A 258 -25.35 6.07 -45.18
N GLY A 259 -26.21 5.36 -45.93
CA GLY A 259 -25.79 4.21 -46.74
C GLY A 259 -25.61 2.90 -45.95
N ALA A 260 -26.04 2.81 -44.69
CA ALA A 260 -25.98 1.59 -43.89
C ALA A 260 -27.27 1.32 -43.11
N TYR A 261 -27.48 0.06 -42.74
CA TYR A 261 -28.55 -0.39 -41.84
C TYR A 261 -27.96 -0.71 -40.46
N ALA A 262 -28.46 -0.06 -39.41
CA ALA A 262 -28.04 -0.33 -38.04
C ALA A 262 -29.10 -1.15 -37.30
N PHE A 263 -28.82 -2.43 -37.08
CA PHE A 263 -29.71 -3.37 -36.40
C PHE A 263 -29.35 -3.46 -34.92
N ASN A 264 -30.31 -3.19 -34.04
CA ASN A 264 -30.13 -3.32 -32.59
C ASN A 264 -30.70 -4.65 -32.11
N PHE A 265 -29.84 -5.55 -31.64
CA PHE A 265 -30.24 -6.86 -31.13
C PHE A 265 -30.29 -6.86 -29.60
N PRO A 266 -31.27 -7.58 -29.00
CA PRO A 266 -31.28 -7.82 -27.57
C PRO A 266 -30.12 -8.74 -27.15
N ALA A 267 -29.87 -8.84 -25.85
CA ALA A 267 -28.81 -9.66 -25.27
C ALA A 267 -28.83 -11.13 -25.72
N GLN A 268 -27.72 -11.60 -26.31
CA GLN A 268 -27.55 -12.98 -26.80
C GLN A 268 -26.52 -13.77 -26.01
N ARG A 269 -26.75 -15.08 -25.83
CA ARG A 269 -25.85 -15.99 -25.08
C ARG A 269 -25.41 -17.22 -25.86
N ALA A 270 -26.12 -17.57 -26.93
CA ALA A 270 -25.83 -18.74 -27.74
C ALA A 270 -25.31 -18.29 -29.11
N ALA A 271 -24.30 -18.99 -29.64
CA ALA A 271 -23.84 -18.78 -31.01
C ALA A 271 -24.94 -19.22 -31.99
N ASP A 272 -25.27 -18.33 -32.92
CA ASP A 272 -26.28 -18.56 -33.96
C ASP A 272 -26.04 -17.58 -35.13
N ASP A 273 -26.78 -17.75 -36.21
CA ASP A 273 -26.68 -16.89 -37.38
C ASP A 273 -27.63 -15.68 -37.29
N ILE A 274 -27.18 -14.51 -37.72
CA ILE A 274 -28.08 -13.41 -38.07
C ILE A 274 -28.47 -13.52 -39.54
N HIS A 275 -29.77 -13.69 -39.78
CA HIS A 275 -30.37 -13.66 -41.10
C HIS A 275 -30.76 -12.23 -41.46
N ILE A 276 -30.28 -11.73 -42.60
CA ILE A 276 -30.49 -10.35 -43.06
C ILE A 276 -31.27 -10.38 -44.37
N GLU A 277 -32.28 -9.52 -44.46
CA GLU A 277 -33.15 -9.36 -45.61
C GLU A 277 -33.26 -7.88 -46.00
N ALA A 278 -32.84 -7.56 -47.23
CA ALA A 278 -32.98 -6.22 -47.81
C ALA A 278 -33.46 -6.37 -49.27
N ASP A 279 -34.75 -6.09 -49.52
CA ASP A 279 -35.44 -6.41 -50.79
C ASP A 279 -35.21 -7.89 -51.19
N ASP A 280 -34.45 -8.13 -52.26
CA ASP A 280 -34.10 -9.45 -52.80
C ASP A 280 -32.76 -10.02 -52.27
N ALA A 281 -32.02 -9.24 -51.49
CA ALA A 281 -30.82 -9.70 -50.79
C ALA A 281 -31.21 -10.57 -49.58
N ARG A 282 -30.51 -11.69 -49.43
CA ARG A 282 -30.63 -12.64 -48.31
C ARG A 282 -29.24 -13.09 -47.92
N HIS A 283 -28.82 -12.81 -46.68
CA HIS A 283 -27.52 -13.21 -46.16
C HIS A 283 -27.65 -13.82 -44.76
N SER A 284 -26.70 -14.68 -44.40
CA SER A 284 -26.56 -15.26 -43.06
C SER A 284 -25.16 -14.91 -42.54
N LEU A 285 -25.06 -14.34 -41.34
CA LEU A 285 -23.78 -14.03 -40.68
C LEU A 285 -23.68 -14.82 -39.39
N SER A 286 -22.65 -15.64 -39.25
CA SER A 286 -22.41 -16.39 -38.01
C SER A 286 -21.95 -15.45 -36.89
N ILE A 287 -22.63 -15.49 -35.74
CA ILE A 287 -22.31 -14.65 -34.58
C ILE A 287 -21.93 -15.52 -33.39
N GLU A 288 -20.87 -15.12 -32.70
CA GLU A 288 -20.40 -15.79 -31.47
C GLU A 288 -20.39 -14.80 -30.29
N PRO A 289 -21.33 -14.93 -29.33
CA PRO A 289 -21.32 -14.15 -28.11
C PRO A 289 -20.16 -14.57 -27.18
N VAL A 290 -19.25 -13.65 -26.89
CA VAL A 290 -18.08 -13.88 -26.03
C VAL A 290 -18.00 -12.88 -24.89
N ILE A 291 -17.49 -13.33 -23.74
CA ILE A 291 -17.30 -12.46 -22.57
C ILE A 291 -16.27 -11.37 -22.90
N ARG A 292 -16.53 -10.14 -22.43
CA ARG A 292 -15.60 -9.00 -22.53
C ARG A 292 -14.26 -9.33 -21.88
N PRO A 293 -13.15 -8.77 -22.39
CA PRO A 293 -11.85 -9.02 -21.78
C PRO A 293 -11.79 -8.42 -20.37
N ALA A 294 -11.33 -9.21 -19.41
CA ALA A 294 -11.17 -8.82 -18.01
C ALA A 294 -9.70 -8.95 -17.58
N VAL A 295 -9.30 -8.27 -16.50
CA VAL A 295 -7.97 -8.48 -15.90
C VAL A 295 -8.00 -9.74 -15.05
N GLU A 296 -7.12 -10.70 -15.35
CA GLU A 296 -6.94 -11.91 -14.54
C GLU A 296 -5.95 -11.71 -13.40
N ASN A 297 -4.87 -10.97 -13.67
CA ASN A 297 -3.78 -10.77 -12.72
C ASN A 297 -3.16 -9.40 -12.92
N ILE A 298 -2.80 -8.76 -11.81
CA ILE A 298 -2.12 -7.48 -11.82
C ILE A 298 -1.06 -7.45 -10.72
N ARG A 299 0.15 -7.06 -11.11
CA ARG A 299 1.31 -6.95 -10.21
C ARG A 299 2.03 -5.66 -10.49
N ALA A 300 2.78 -5.19 -9.50
CA ALA A 300 3.73 -4.12 -9.66
C ALA A 300 5.12 -4.57 -9.22
N VAL A 301 6.12 -4.10 -9.94
CA VAL A 301 7.51 -4.11 -9.49
C VAL A 301 7.78 -2.71 -8.95
N VAL A 302 8.06 -2.61 -7.66
CA VAL A 302 8.35 -1.36 -6.95
C VAL A 302 9.84 -1.30 -6.67
N LYS A 303 10.51 -0.35 -7.30
CA LYS A 303 11.89 -0.01 -7.01
C LYS A 303 11.90 1.09 -5.96
N LEU A 304 12.31 0.72 -4.75
CA LEU A 304 12.41 1.64 -3.61
C LEU A 304 13.51 2.70 -3.86
N PRO A 305 13.50 3.82 -3.12
CA PRO A 305 14.53 4.84 -3.22
C PRO A 305 15.92 4.24 -2.97
N SER A 306 16.92 4.69 -3.74
CA SER A 306 18.28 4.12 -3.71
C SER A 306 18.94 4.17 -2.34
N TYR A 307 18.58 5.14 -1.50
CA TYR A 307 19.17 5.29 -0.16
C TYR A 307 18.80 4.13 0.78
N LEU A 308 17.69 3.42 0.53
CA LEU A 308 17.32 2.25 1.32
C LEU A 308 18.13 0.99 0.99
N GLU A 309 18.95 0.99 -0.06
CA GLU A 309 19.82 -0.15 -0.43
C GLU A 309 19.09 -1.51 -0.51
N ARG A 310 17.79 -1.49 -0.83
CA ARG A 310 16.92 -2.68 -0.88
C ARG A 310 16.69 -3.15 -2.32
N PRO A 311 16.48 -4.46 -2.53
CA PRO A 311 16.07 -5.00 -3.82
C PRO A 311 14.63 -4.60 -4.18
N ASP A 312 14.31 -4.69 -5.47
CA ASP A 312 12.97 -4.42 -5.99
C ASP A 312 11.92 -5.35 -5.35
N VAL A 313 10.77 -4.78 -5.01
CA VAL A 313 9.67 -5.47 -4.34
C VAL A 313 8.56 -5.78 -5.35
N ASN A 314 8.11 -7.04 -5.39
CA ASN A 314 6.93 -7.43 -6.16
C ASN A 314 5.68 -7.26 -5.29
N ALA A 315 4.79 -6.35 -5.69
CA ALA A 315 3.53 -6.08 -5.01
C ALA A 315 2.34 -6.61 -5.82
N ASP A 316 1.33 -7.12 -5.11
CA ASP A 316 0.03 -7.49 -5.69
C ASP A 316 -0.89 -6.26 -5.72
N LEU A 317 -1.54 -6.01 -6.86
CA LEU A 317 -2.41 -4.85 -7.06
C LEU A 317 -3.88 -5.23 -7.29
N ARG A 318 -4.28 -6.48 -7.00
CA ARG A 318 -5.66 -6.95 -7.23
C ARG A 318 -6.73 -6.15 -6.45
N SER A 319 -6.36 -5.53 -5.34
CA SER A 319 -7.21 -4.60 -4.57
C SER A 319 -7.51 -3.29 -5.31
N GLY A 320 -6.77 -2.96 -6.36
CA GLY A 320 -6.79 -1.66 -7.02
C GLY A 320 -6.14 -0.53 -6.20
N PHE A 321 -5.52 -0.86 -5.07
CA PHE A 321 -4.93 0.11 -4.14
C PHE A 321 -3.57 -0.35 -3.60
N ILE A 322 -2.60 0.58 -3.55
CA ILE A 322 -1.29 0.36 -2.92
C ILE A 322 -0.78 1.67 -2.30
N SER A 323 -0.08 1.55 -1.18
CA SER A 323 0.69 2.64 -0.57
C SER A 323 2.18 2.40 -0.83
N ILE A 324 2.89 3.39 -1.36
CA ILE A 324 4.29 3.29 -1.79
C ILE A 324 5.06 4.48 -1.26
N LEU A 325 6.31 4.24 -0.86
CA LEU A 325 7.20 5.28 -0.38
C LEU A 325 7.51 6.32 -1.46
N GLU A 326 7.44 7.60 -1.08
CA GLU A 326 7.83 8.74 -1.91
C GLU A 326 9.25 8.57 -2.48
N GLY A 327 9.43 8.90 -3.76
CA GLY A 327 10.70 8.74 -4.48
C GLY A 327 10.91 7.35 -5.07
N SER A 328 10.00 6.39 -4.83
CA SER A 328 10.02 5.08 -5.49
C SER A 328 9.61 5.17 -6.96
N GLU A 329 10.03 4.18 -7.74
CA GLU A 329 9.57 3.94 -9.12
C GLU A 329 8.72 2.67 -9.18
N ILE A 330 7.53 2.75 -9.76
CA ILE A 330 6.63 1.60 -9.93
C ILE A 330 6.45 1.25 -11.39
N LYS A 331 6.51 -0.04 -11.71
CA LYS A 331 6.17 -0.61 -13.01
C LYS A 331 5.01 -1.58 -12.85
N ILE A 332 3.87 -1.26 -13.46
CA ILE A 332 2.64 -2.03 -13.34
C ILE A 332 2.54 -2.99 -14.53
N GLN A 333 2.20 -4.25 -14.24
CA GLN A 333 1.97 -5.29 -15.23
C GLN A 333 0.60 -5.93 -14.99
N ALA A 334 -0.30 -5.81 -15.96
CA ALA A 334 -1.60 -6.47 -15.94
C ALA A 334 -1.68 -7.53 -17.05
N VAL A 335 -2.38 -8.63 -16.76
CA VAL A 335 -2.65 -9.74 -17.67
C VAL A 335 -4.14 -9.81 -17.91
N ALA A 336 -4.57 -9.64 -19.15
CA ALA A 336 -5.96 -9.77 -19.55
C ALA A 336 -6.35 -11.23 -19.85
N SER A 337 -7.64 -11.54 -19.81
CA SER A 337 -8.19 -12.87 -20.15
C SER A 337 -8.03 -13.24 -21.63
N ARG A 338 -7.80 -12.26 -22.51
CA ARG A 338 -7.61 -12.43 -23.96
C ARG A 338 -6.48 -11.54 -24.49
N ALA A 339 -5.93 -11.92 -25.64
CA ALA A 339 -4.90 -11.15 -26.34
C ALA A 339 -5.40 -9.73 -26.67
N LEU A 340 -4.51 -8.76 -26.58
CA LEU A 340 -4.83 -7.33 -26.66
C LEU A 340 -4.53 -6.76 -28.05
N SER A 341 -5.45 -5.95 -28.58
CA SER A 341 -5.21 -5.15 -29.79
C SER A 341 -4.70 -3.75 -29.45
N SER A 342 -5.24 -3.15 -28.38
CA SER A 342 -4.88 -1.81 -27.94
C SER A 342 -5.14 -1.62 -26.44
N ALA A 343 -4.41 -0.71 -25.81
CA ALA A 343 -4.67 -0.27 -24.45
C ALA A 343 -4.26 1.19 -24.26
N SER A 344 -4.87 1.86 -23.29
CA SER A 344 -4.55 3.23 -22.89
C SER A 344 -4.57 3.36 -21.36
N ALA A 345 -3.70 4.23 -20.85
CA ALA A 345 -3.66 4.58 -19.44
C ALA A 345 -3.34 6.08 -19.30
N THR A 346 -3.93 6.72 -18.29
CA THR A 346 -3.63 8.09 -17.90
C THR A 346 -3.27 8.16 -16.43
N ILE A 347 -2.51 9.17 -16.02
CA ILE A 347 -2.27 9.52 -14.61
C ILE A 347 -3.09 10.75 -14.28
N VAL A 348 -3.88 10.66 -13.23
CA VAL A 348 -4.54 11.79 -12.59
C VAL A 348 -3.88 11.98 -11.22
N THR A 349 -3.29 13.14 -10.99
CA THR A 349 -2.64 13.48 -9.71
C THR A 349 -3.68 14.16 -8.80
N VAL A 350 -3.80 13.70 -7.57
CA VAL A 350 -4.74 14.23 -6.56
C VAL A 350 -3.97 14.61 -5.29
N PRO A 351 -4.18 15.82 -4.73
CA PRO A 351 -3.55 16.22 -3.47
C PRO A 351 -3.89 15.26 -2.32
N LYS A 352 -2.90 15.00 -1.44
CA LYS A 352 -3.02 14.03 -0.35
C LYS A 352 -4.07 14.37 0.73
N GLU A 353 -4.45 15.64 0.85
CA GLU A 353 -5.43 16.15 1.84
C GLU A 353 -6.89 16.00 1.39
N GLU A 354 -7.14 15.68 0.12
CA GLU A 354 -8.47 15.42 -0.44
C GLU A 354 -8.71 13.91 -0.65
N ILE A 355 -8.57 13.08 0.39
CA ILE A 355 -9.07 11.70 0.33
C ILE A 355 -10.58 11.78 0.59
N PRO A 356 -11.46 11.57 -0.41
CA PRO A 356 -12.89 11.49 -0.13
C PRO A 356 -13.10 10.22 0.69
N ASP A 357 -13.87 10.35 1.76
CA ASP A 357 -14.37 9.27 2.59
C ASP A 357 -14.78 8.05 1.74
N ALA A 358 -14.33 6.86 2.11
CA ALA A 358 -14.49 5.63 1.33
C ALA A 358 -15.97 5.22 1.11
N ASN A 359 -16.92 5.94 1.73
CA ASN A 359 -18.36 5.73 1.64
C ASN A 359 -19.14 6.94 1.07
N ALA A 360 -18.50 7.97 0.53
CA ALA A 360 -19.23 9.09 -0.08
C ALA A 360 -19.85 8.68 -1.44
N PRO A 361 -21.15 8.91 -1.69
CA PRO A 361 -21.75 8.69 -3.00
C PRO A 361 -21.12 9.61 -4.04
N VAL A 362 -20.69 9.05 -5.17
CA VAL A 362 -20.20 9.83 -6.31
C VAL A 362 -21.36 10.69 -6.86
N PRO A 363 -21.18 12.00 -7.07
CA PRO A 363 -22.21 12.82 -7.70
C PRO A 363 -22.45 12.35 -9.15
N PRO A 364 -23.67 12.49 -9.70
CA PRO A 364 -23.97 12.02 -11.04
C PRO A 364 -23.10 12.75 -12.05
N VAL A 365 -22.51 12.02 -12.99
CA VAL A 365 -21.95 12.59 -14.20
C VAL A 365 -23.15 13.06 -15.03
N GLU A 366 -23.34 14.38 -15.12
CA GLU A 366 -24.32 14.96 -16.03
C GLU A 366 -23.91 14.66 -17.48
N GLU A 367 -24.75 13.91 -18.17
CA GLU A 367 -24.73 13.81 -19.63
C GLU A 367 -25.13 15.16 -20.26
N PRO A 368 -24.56 15.55 -21.41
CA PRO A 368 -24.89 16.81 -22.06
C PRO A 368 -26.30 16.73 -22.62
N LYS A 369 -27.24 17.50 -22.06
CA LYS A 369 -28.57 17.69 -22.64
C LYS A 369 -28.53 18.81 -23.68
N GLU A 370 -28.93 18.45 -24.89
CA GLU A 370 -29.22 19.34 -26.00
C GLU A 370 -30.31 20.37 -25.66
N SER A 371 -30.14 21.53 -26.26
CA SER A 371 -30.98 22.71 -26.26
C SER A 371 -32.33 22.49 -26.94
N THR A 372 -33.40 23.02 -26.33
CA THR A 372 -34.50 23.67 -27.07
C THR A 372 -35.18 24.72 -26.18
N ASP A 373 -35.34 25.92 -26.77
CA ASP A 373 -36.12 27.07 -26.31
C ASP A 373 -37.52 26.72 -25.80
N THR A 374 -38.01 27.44 -24.79
CA THR A 374 -39.16 28.37 -24.95
C THR A 374 -39.22 29.34 -23.77
N ALA A 375 -39.41 30.63 -24.08
CA ALA A 375 -39.63 31.71 -23.14
C ALA A 375 -41.01 31.64 -22.48
N GLU A 376 -41.13 32.07 -21.21
CA GLU A 376 -42.23 32.92 -20.76
C GLU A 376 -41.93 33.59 -19.40
N GLU A 377 -42.52 34.77 -19.26
CA GLU A 377 -42.25 35.89 -18.38
C GLU A 377 -43.17 35.87 -17.14
N LYS A 378 -42.67 36.26 -15.94
CA LYS A 378 -43.29 37.28 -15.04
C LYS A 378 -42.76 37.32 -13.58
N THR A 379 -42.42 38.56 -13.21
CA THR A 379 -42.68 39.31 -11.94
C THR A 379 -41.95 38.97 -10.61
N THR A 380 -41.11 39.94 -10.22
CA THR A 380 -40.56 40.39 -8.91
C THR A 380 -41.61 40.89 -7.88
N PRO A 381 -41.26 41.40 -6.65
CA PRO A 381 -40.16 41.12 -5.68
C PRO A 381 -40.60 41.18 -4.17
N LYS A 382 -39.63 40.98 -3.22
CA LYS A 382 -39.47 41.51 -1.82
C LYS A 382 -38.99 40.41 -0.86
N ASP A 383 -38.17 40.59 0.18
CA ASP A 383 -37.40 41.70 0.78
C ASP A 383 -36.37 41.07 1.77
N ALA A 384 -35.18 41.66 1.87
CA ALA A 384 -34.26 41.82 3.02
C ALA A 384 -33.89 40.66 4.01
N GLN A 385 -32.62 40.20 3.90
CA GLN A 385 -31.50 40.00 4.88
C GLN A 385 -31.73 39.96 6.42
N PRO A 386 -30.83 39.33 7.25
CA PRO A 386 -29.36 39.39 7.12
C PRO A 386 -28.50 38.14 7.48
N GLU A 387 -27.36 38.05 6.76
CA GLU A 387 -25.97 37.92 7.25
C GLU A 387 -25.58 36.78 8.21
N LYS A 388 -24.73 35.86 7.72
CA LYS A 388 -23.69 35.18 8.51
C LYS A 388 -22.49 34.77 7.64
N ALA A 389 -21.41 35.54 7.82
CA ALA A 389 -20.00 35.22 7.70
C ALA A 389 -19.56 34.15 6.68
N GLU A 390 -19.17 34.66 5.52
CA GLU A 390 -18.34 34.00 4.51
C GLU A 390 -16.90 33.90 5.03
N VAL A 391 -16.45 32.67 5.36
CA VAL A 391 -15.02 32.38 5.53
C VAL A 391 -14.49 32.07 4.12
N ALA A 392 -13.61 32.95 3.64
CA ALA A 392 -12.96 32.85 2.35
C ALA A 392 -12.25 31.50 2.18
N ALA A 393 -12.85 30.60 1.39
CA ALA A 393 -12.16 29.44 0.85
C ALA A 393 -11.27 29.91 -0.31
N ALA A 394 -9.96 29.73 -0.15
CA ALA A 394 -8.98 29.91 -1.22
C ALA A 394 -9.35 29.04 -2.44
N PRO A 395 -8.98 29.45 -3.67
CA PRO A 395 -9.42 28.78 -4.89
C PRO A 395 -8.92 27.33 -4.92
N LYS A 396 -9.85 26.38 -5.05
CA LYS A 396 -9.59 24.97 -5.34
C LYS A 396 -8.69 24.87 -6.58
N GLN A 397 -7.46 24.40 -6.42
CA GLN A 397 -6.61 24.04 -7.56
C GLN A 397 -7.28 22.90 -8.31
N ALA A 398 -7.57 23.12 -9.60
CA ALA A 398 -8.09 22.09 -10.46
C ALA A 398 -7.08 20.93 -10.57
N PRO A 399 -7.52 19.66 -10.61
CA PRO A 399 -6.63 18.53 -10.85
C PRO A 399 -5.84 18.74 -12.14
N GLU A 400 -4.53 18.47 -12.09
CA GLU A 400 -3.66 18.58 -13.27
C GLU A 400 -4.22 17.77 -14.44
N PRO A 401 -4.06 18.26 -15.69
CA PRO A 401 -4.59 17.57 -16.86
C PRO A 401 -4.04 16.13 -16.97
N PRO A 402 -4.88 15.14 -17.32
CA PRO A 402 -4.51 13.73 -17.30
C PRO A 402 -3.32 13.45 -18.22
N LYS A 403 -2.22 12.96 -17.65
CA LYS A 403 -0.99 12.65 -18.39
C LYS A 403 -1.08 11.26 -18.98
N LYS A 404 -1.00 11.12 -20.31
CA LYS A 404 -0.97 9.80 -20.98
C LYS A 404 0.32 9.04 -20.65
N ILE A 405 0.18 7.74 -20.34
CA ILE A 405 1.30 6.83 -20.09
C ILE A 405 1.47 5.92 -21.31
N SER A 406 2.71 5.71 -21.75
CA SER A 406 3.01 4.69 -22.74
C SER A 406 2.87 3.29 -22.15
N LEU A 407 2.13 2.42 -22.84
CA LEU A 407 1.97 1.01 -22.50
C LEU A 407 2.69 0.14 -23.53
N THR A 408 3.43 -0.86 -23.06
CA THR A 408 3.98 -1.93 -23.92
C THR A 408 3.05 -3.13 -23.86
N LEU A 409 2.58 -3.57 -25.03
CA LEU A 409 1.67 -4.72 -25.18
C LEU A 409 2.45 -5.94 -25.68
N GLN A 410 2.25 -7.08 -25.03
CA GLN A 410 2.77 -8.37 -25.46
C GLN A 410 1.70 -9.43 -25.26
N ASP A 411 1.02 -9.82 -26.34
CA ASP A 411 -0.08 -10.79 -26.32
C ASP A 411 -1.18 -10.37 -25.30
N ARG A 412 -1.29 -11.05 -24.17
CA ARG A 412 -2.26 -10.77 -23.09
C ARG A 412 -1.75 -9.78 -22.03
N LYS A 413 -0.48 -9.39 -22.10
CA LYS A 413 0.21 -8.59 -21.07
C LYS A 413 0.27 -7.13 -21.49
N MET A 414 -0.13 -6.24 -20.59
CA MET A 414 0.10 -4.79 -20.71
C MET A 414 1.02 -4.33 -19.58
N THR A 415 2.06 -3.57 -19.92
CA THR A 415 3.07 -3.11 -18.96
C THR A 415 3.25 -1.61 -19.08
N THR A 416 3.21 -0.88 -17.97
CA THR A 416 3.46 0.57 -17.95
C THR A 416 4.95 0.87 -18.10
N ALA A 417 5.27 2.08 -18.57
CA ALA A 417 6.58 2.67 -18.29
C ALA A 417 6.76 2.87 -16.77
N PRO A 418 8.00 3.00 -16.25
CA PRO A 418 8.24 3.33 -14.86
C PRO A 418 7.58 4.66 -14.48
N ILE A 419 6.79 4.65 -13.39
CA ILE A 419 6.08 5.81 -12.86
C ILE A 419 6.78 6.22 -11.56
N LYS A 420 7.20 7.48 -11.46
CA LYS A 420 7.77 8.03 -10.22
C LYS A 420 6.65 8.41 -9.26
N VAL A 421 6.77 7.98 -8.01
CA VAL A 421 5.85 8.32 -6.93
C VAL A 421 6.34 9.61 -6.26
N GLY A 422 5.57 10.70 -6.39
CA GLY A 422 5.81 11.97 -5.69
C GLY A 422 4.99 12.07 -4.39
N GLU A 423 4.77 13.29 -3.89
CA GLU A 423 4.03 13.54 -2.64
C GLU A 423 2.51 13.28 -2.76
N ASN A 424 1.96 13.41 -3.97
CA ASN A 424 0.52 13.34 -4.25
C ASN A 424 0.04 11.90 -4.56
N THR A 425 -1.25 11.67 -4.38
CA THR A 425 -1.91 10.41 -4.74
C THR A 425 -2.09 10.34 -6.25
N LEU A 426 -1.82 9.18 -6.86
CA LEU A 426 -1.99 8.96 -8.29
C LEU A 426 -3.17 8.02 -8.54
N ILE A 427 -4.09 8.43 -9.41
CA ILE A 427 -5.17 7.59 -9.93
C ILE A 427 -4.85 7.24 -11.38
N ILE A 428 -4.77 5.95 -11.69
CA ILE A 428 -4.41 5.44 -13.01
C ILE A 428 -5.59 4.63 -13.56
N PRO A 429 -6.53 5.25 -14.29
CA PRO A 429 -7.51 4.52 -15.07
C PRO A 429 -6.86 3.90 -16.30
N MET A 430 -7.09 2.61 -16.49
CA MET A 430 -6.63 1.85 -17.65
C MET A 430 -7.83 1.28 -18.42
N GLN A 431 -7.79 1.39 -19.75
CA GLN A 431 -8.75 0.77 -20.65
C GLN A 431 -8.02 -0.06 -21.71
N TRP A 432 -8.63 -1.15 -22.15
CA TRP A 432 -8.06 -2.02 -23.18
C TRP A 432 -9.15 -2.63 -24.07
N THR A 433 -8.73 -3.00 -25.27
CA THR A 433 -9.51 -3.69 -26.29
C THR A 433 -8.78 -4.96 -26.68
N ASP A 434 -9.51 -6.06 -26.83
CA ASP A 434 -8.93 -7.33 -27.25
C ASP A 434 -8.80 -7.46 -28.79
N ILE A 435 -8.28 -8.60 -29.23
CA ILE A 435 -8.17 -8.96 -30.66
C ILE A 435 -9.51 -9.08 -31.39
N TYR A 436 -10.63 -9.17 -30.68
CA TYR A 436 -11.98 -9.21 -31.25
C TYR A 436 -12.65 -7.82 -31.29
N GLY A 437 -11.92 -6.76 -30.93
CA GLY A 437 -12.46 -5.40 -30.91
C GLY A 437 -13.35 -5.10 -29.70
N LEU A 438 -13.46 -6.01 -28.72
CA LEU A 438 -14.29 -5.82 -27.54
C LEU A 438 -13.51 -5.05 -26.47
N ARG A 439 -14.09 -3.93 -26.02
CA ARG A 439 -13.58 -3.14 -24.89
C ARG A 439 -13.95 -3.80 -23.56
N ALA A 440 -13.07 -3.67 -22.58
CA ALA A 440 -13.36 -4.05 -21.20
C ALA A 440 -14.61 -3.31 -20.67
N ASP A 441 -15.44 -4.01 -19.89
CA ASP A 441 -16.68 -3.46 -19.31
C ASP A 441 -16.41 -2.24 -18.41
N LYS A 442 -15.46 -2.38 -17.48
CA LYS A 442 -15.06 -1.31 -16.57
C LYS A 442 -13.58 -0.98 -16.74
N PRO A 443 -13.20 0.31 -16.73
CA PRO A 443 -11.79 0.68 -16.66
C PRO A 443 -11.21 0.18 -15.34
N LEU A 444 -10.00 -0.38 -15.41
CA LEU A 444 -9.24 -0.72 -14.21
C LEU A 444 -8.73 0.59 -13.61
N LYS A 445 -9.24 0.96 -12.43
CA LYS A 445 -8.80 2.15 -11.70
C LYS A 445 -7.81 1.72 -10.61
N LEU A 446 -6.57 2.17 -10.73
CA LEU A 446 -5.53 1.93 -9.72
C LEU A 446 -5.32 3.20 -8.92
N ARG A 447 -5.23 3.08 -7.59
CA ARG A 447 -4.97 4.17 -6.67
C ARG A 447 -3.64 3.93 -5.96
N LEU A 448 -2.67 4.80 -6.21
CA LEU A 448 -1.34 4.75 -5.60
C LEU A 448 -1.24 5.91 -4.62
N GLU A 449 -1.21 5.60 -3.33
CA GLU A 449 -0.96 6.58 -2.28
C GLU A 449 0.53 6.72 -2.01
N SER A 450 0.96 7.95 -1.76
CA SER A 450 2.33 8.26 -1.35
C SER A 450 2.46 8.21 0.17
N ALA A 451 3.31 7.30 0.65
CA ALA A 451 3.77 7.25 2.03
C ALA A 451 5.07 8.04 2.19
N GLN A 452 5.23 8.72 3.32
CA GLN A 452 6.49 9.38 3.68
C GLN A 452 7.25 8.48 4.65
N ASP A 453 8.57 8.39 4.44
CA ASP A 453 9.51 7.75 5.35
C ASP A 453 9.57 8.56 6.67
N GLN A 454 9.28 7.91 7.79
CA GLN A 454 9.22 8.53 9.12
C GLN A 454 10.61 8.65 9.75
N ALA A 455 10.80 9.61 10.65
CA ALA A 455 12.07 9.73 11.37
C ALA A 455 12.23 8.58 12.38
N PRO A 456 13.45 8.06 12.57
CA PRO A 456 13.68 7.00 13.53
C PRO A 456 13.48 7.53 14.96
N SER A 457 13.12 6.64 15.87
CA SER A 457 12.95 6.96 17.28
C SER A 457 13.98 6.22 18.13
N THR A 458 14.35 6.80 19.27
CA THR A 458 15.30 6.17 20.21
C THR A 458 14.98 6.52 21.65
N TYR A 459 15.12 5.54 22.55
CA TYR A 459 14.78 5.65 23.97
C TYR A 459 15.79 4.92 24.84
N ILE A 460 15.97 5.41 26.07
CA ILE A 460 16.73 4.73 27.12
C ILE A 460 15.75 4.17 28.15
N GLN A 461 15.87 2.88 28.48
CA GLN A 461 15.01 2.17 29.42
C GLN A 461 15.84 1.48 30.52
N GLY A 462 15.22 1.18 31.66
CA GLY A 462 15.85 0.43 32.76
C GLY A 462 16.53 1.29 33.82
N ILE A 463 16.52 2.62 33.65
CA ILE A 463 17.10 3.58 34.59
C ILE A 463 16.18 4.79 34.80
N GLU A 464 16.21 5.36 36.00
CA GLU A 464 15.53 6.61 36.29
C GLU A 464 16.17 7.78 35.52
N ARG A 465 15.34 8.73 35.04
CA ARG A 465 15.80 9.91 34.28
C ARG A 465 16.86 10.75 35.02
N GLN A 466 16.85 10.71 36.34
CA GLN A 466 17.87 11.32 37.19
C GLN A 466 18.41 10.24 38.11
N HIS A 467 19.70 9.95 38.02
CA HIS A 467 20.33 8.91 38.83
C HIS A 467 21.60 9.46 39.49
N ILE A 468 21.80 9.13 40.76
CA ILE A 468 22.96 9.53 41.55
C ILE A 468 23.86 8.31 41.68
N MET A 469 25.14 8.46 41.38
CA MET A 469 26.11 7.36 41.43
C MET A 469 27.51 7.85 41.80
N LEU A 470 28.37 6.92 42.22
CA LEU A 470 29.81 7.14 42.36
C LEU A 470 30.52 6.89 41.01
N ALA A 471 31.73 7.44 40.84
CA ALA A 471 32.48 7.30 39.59
C ALA A 471 32.86 5.84 39.28
N GLU A 472 33.06 5.03 40.32
CA GLU A 472 33.44 3.62 40.25
C GLU A 472 32.24 2.68 40.02
N GLU A 473 31.02 3.19 40.12
CA GLU A 473 29.82 2.39 39.91
C GLU A 473 29.56 2.12 38.42
N THR A 474 28.81 1.06 38.16
CA THR A 474 28.32 0.72 36.83
C THR A 474 26.81 0.72 36.87
N VAL A 475 26.19 1.35 35.89
CA VAL A 475 24.74 1.39 35.76
C VAL A 475 24.35 0.79 34.42
N ASP A 476 23.39 -0.12 34.48
CA ASP A 476 22.89 -0.82 33.30
C ASP A 476 21.61 -0.15 32.81
N PHE A 477 21.53 0.08 31.50
CA PHE A 477 20.32 0.54 30.83
C PHE A 477 20.25 -0.01 29.40
N GLU A 478 19.05 -0.08 28.85
CA GLU A 478 18.80 -0.56 27.49
C GLU A 478 18.55 0.61 26.55
N ILE A 479 19.07 0.49 25.33
CA ILE A 479 18.84 1.45 24.25
C ILE A 479 18.00 0.79 23.20
N LEU A 480 16.85 1.40 22.95
CA LEU A 480 15.86 0.96 21.99
C LEU A 480 15.84 1.96 20.85
N ALA A 481 16.07 1.51 19.63
CA ALA A 481 15.89 2.31 18.43
C ALA A 481 14.93 1.62 17.46
N GLU A 482 14.05 2.39 16.83
CA GLU A 482 13.01 1.89 15.92
C GLU A 482 12.87 2.80 14.69
N ASP A 483 12.63 2.19 13.53
CA ASP A 483 12.42 2.85 12.24
C ASP A 483 11.52 2.01 11.31
N ASP A 484 10.84 2.63 10.35
CA ASP A 484 9.93 1.96 9.41
C ASP A 484 10.67 1.25 8.25
N TYR A 485 11.83 1.76 7.83
CA TYR A 485 12.60 1.21 6.71
C TYR A 485 13.99 0.69 7.07
N GLY A 486 14.65 1.15 8.11
CA GLY A 486 15.92 0.59 8.54
C GLY A 486 16.81 1.56 9.29
N LEU A 487 17.45 1.03 10.32
CA LEU A 487 18.42 1.72 11.14
C LEU A 487 19.82 1.49 10.61
N LYS A 488 20.59 2.57 10.45
CA LYS A 488 21.98 2.54 10.02
C LYS A 488 22.91 2.29 11.22
N ALA A 489 22.68 2.97 12.33
CA ALA A 489 23.43 2.76 13.57
C ALA A 489 22.69 3.36 14.77
N CYS A 490 22.98 2.84 15.96
CA CYS A 490 22.58 3.45 17.22
C CYS A 490 23.76 3.54 18.19
N GLY A 491 23.67 4.48 19.13
CA GLY A 491 24.69 4.70 20.13
C GLY A 491 24.27 5.66 21.21
N ILE A 492 25.25 6.12 21.99
CA ILE A 492 25.08 7.13 23.02
C ILE A 492 26.01 8.31 22.80
N SER A 493 25.59 9.45 23.32
CA SER A 493 26.38 10.67 23.42
C SER A 493 26.24 11.19 24.84
N TRP A 494 27.30 11.76 25.38
CA TRP A 494 27.29 12.36 26.70
C TRP A 494 27.94 13.74 26.70
N GLN A 495 27.38 14.61 27.53
CA GLN A 495 27.88 15.95 27.78
C GLN A 495 27.86 16.25 29.27
N GLY A 496 29.05 16.52 29.79
CA GLY A 496 29.30 16.83 31.19
C GLY A 496 29.16 18.32 31.48
N GLU A 497 28.86 18.61 32.73
CA GLU A 497 28.83 19.92 33.34
C GLU A 497 29.39 19.77 34.75
N PHE A 498 30.49 20.45 35.06
CA PHE A 498 31.02 20.42 36.42
C PHE A 498 30.01 21.09 37.37
N THR A 499 29.66 20.39 38.44
CA THR A 499 28.78 20.90 39.50
C THR A 499 29.48 21.93 40.39
N LYS A 500 30.79 22.04 40.26
CA LYS A 500 31.71 22.85 41.05
C LYS A 500 32.78 23.45 40.13
N PRO A 501 33.28 24.68 40.37
CA PRO A 501 34.41 25.25 39.62
C PRO A 501 35.63 24.32 39.66
N THR A 502 35.79 23.49 38.62
CA THR A 502 36.81 22.45 38.55
C THR A 502 37.70 22.75 37.36
N GLY A 503 39.02 22.73 37.56
CA GLY A 503 39.97 22.91 36.46
C GLY A 503 39.85 21.77 35.44
N GLY A 504 39.74 22.12 34.16
CA GLY A 504 39.62 21.15 33.06
C GLY A 504 38.42 21.43 32.15
N THR A 505 38.18 20.53 31.20
CA THR A 505 36.98 20.55 30.34
C THR A 505 36.01 19.46 30.80
N PRO A 506 34.70 19.75 30.93
CA PRO A 506 33.71 18.72 31.25
C PRO A 506 33.75 17.56 30.26
N ALA A 507 33.42 16.36 30.72
CA ALA A 507 33.50 15.16 29.91
C ALA A 507 32.54 15.25 28.71
N LYS A 508 33.04 15.07 27.50
CA LYS A 508 32.21 15.01 26.29
C LYS A 508 32.68 13.87 25.42
N GLY A 509 31.74 13.09 24.91
CA GLY A 509 32.05 11.97 24.04
C GLY A 509 30.81 11.32 23.45
N GLU A 510 31.05 10.38 22.55
CA GLU A 510 30.03 9.54 21.96
C GLU A 510 30.58 8.14 21.75
N LEU A 511 29.68 7.16 21.72
CA LEU A 511 30.00 5.77 21.47
C LEU A 511 28.92 5.18 20.56
N THR A 512 29.36 4.59 19.45
CA THR A 512 28.49 3.76 18.61
C THR A 512 28.42 2.38 19.24
N LEU A 513 27.21 1.89 19.50
CA LEU A 513 27.02 0.61 20.19
C LEU A 513 26.72 -0.52 19.22
N GLU A 514 25.87 -0.26 18.23
CA GLU A 514 25.54 -1.24 17.21
C GLU A 514 25.40 -0.57 15.84
N THR A 515 25.92 -1.24 14.81
CA THR A 515 25.65 -0.88 13.42
C THR A 515 24.45 -1.70 12.97
N GLY A 516 23.46 -1.03 12.38
CA GLY A 516 22.24 -1.66 11.90
C GLY A 516 22.40 -2.23 10.50
N GLY A 517 21.33 -2.15 9.72
CA GLY A 517 21.33 -2.54 8.32
C GLY A 517 20.04 -2.13 7.62
N PRO A 518 20.00 -2.15 6.28
CA PRO A 518 18.89 -1.58 5.51
C PRO A 518 17.55 -2.32 5.69
N THR A 519 17.56 -3.50 6.32
CA THR A 519 16.36 -4.27 6.66
C THR A 519 16.09 -4.39 8.16
N ARG A 520 16.97 -3.86 9.01
CA ARG A 520 16.80 -3.91 10.48
C ARG A 520 16.05 -2.67 10.93
N THR A 521 14.78 -2.86 11.26
CA THR A 521 13.90 -1.78 11.73
C THR A 521 14.07 -1.50 13.22
N ASN A 522 14.52 -2.49 14.01
CA ASN A 522 14.66 -2.36 15.46
C ASN A 522 16.07 -2.76 15.91
N LEU A 523 16.64 -2.01 16.85
CA LEU A 523 17.86 -2.35 17.57
C LEU A 523 17.58 -2.23 19.08
N ASN A 524 17.86 -3.29 19.83
CA ASN A 524 17.76 -3.30 21.29
C ASN A 524 19.11 -3.74 21.86
N GLN A 525 19.81 -2.81 22.48
CA GLN A 525 21.15 -3.06 23.00
C GLN A 525 21.22 -2.75 24.50
N PRO A 526 21.41 -3.77 25.36
CA PRO A 526 21.75 -3.54 26.76
C PRO A 526 23.14 -2.96 26.87
N PHE A 527 23.31 -1.97 27.74
CA PHE A 527 24.56 -1.25 27.89
C PHE A 527 24.87 -0.96 29.37
N ALA A 528 26.08 -1.35 29.77
CA ALA A 528 26.64 -1.11 31.09
C ALA A 528 27.54 0.13 31.04
N PHE A 529 27.11 1.22 31.66
CA PHE A 529 27.85 2.48 31.70
C PHE A 529 28.64 2.61 33.00
N SER A 530 29.97 2.76 32.87
CA SER A 530 30.86 3.06 34.00
C SER A 530 31.67 4.34 33.72
N PRO A 531 31.50 5.41 34.52
CA PRO A 531 32.27 6.64 34.38
C PRO A 531 33.78 6.43 34.48
N ALA A 532 34.23 5.60 35.43
CA ALA A 532 35.66 5.31 35.64
C ALA A 532 36.33 4.70 34.41
N ASN A 533 35.65 3.80 33.69
CA ASN A 533 36.17 3.18 32.45
C ASN A 533 36.37 4.21 31.33
N LEU A 534 35.64 5.32 31.37
CA LEU A 534 35.73 6.42 30.41
C LEU A 534 36.57 7.59 30.93
N SER A 535 37.25 7.43 32.08
CA SER A 535 38.01 8.49 32.76
C SER A 535 37.17 9.75 33.04
N ILE A 536 35.88 9.58 33.30
CA ILE A 536 34.95 10.66 33.61
C ILE A 536 35.03 10.97 35.11
N ALA A 537 35.60 12.12 35.45
CA ALA A 537 35.64 12.64 36.81
C ALA A 537 34.23 13.01 37.32
N PRO A 538 34.02 13.11 38.66
CA PRO A 538 32.76 13.53 39.25
C PRO A 538 32.22 14.84 38.67
N GLN A 539 30.99 14.78 38.13
CA GLN A 539 30.29 15.88 37.48
C GLN A 539 28.83 15.49 37.18
N LYS A 540 28.01 16.45 36.76
CA LYS A 540 26.71 16.16 36.17
C LYS A 540 26.93 15.74 34.71
N LEU A 541 26.35 14.62 34.30
CA LEU A 541 26.51 14.05 32.97
C LEU A 541 25.15 13.86 32.31
N VAL A 542 24.93 14.50 31.16
CA VAL A 542 23.72 14.33 30.35
C VAL A 542 24.02 13.31 29.26
N ILE A 543 23.38 12.15 29.33
CA ILE A 543 23.47 11.07 28.34
C ILE A 543 22.22 11.12 27.46
N ARG A 544 22.41 10.98 26.14
CA ARG A 544 21.33 10.76 25.17
C ARG A 544 21.70 9.59 24.29
N SER A 545 20.76 8.69 24.05
CA SER A 545 20.89 7.75 22.94
C SER A 545 20.67 8.50 21.64
N TRP A 546 21.34 8.06 20.59
CA TRP A 546 21.15 8.57 19.24
C TRP A 546 20.98 7.41 18.27
N THR A 547 20.23 7.68 17.21
CA THR A 547 20.03 6.74 16.12
C THR A 547 20.06 7.47 14.78
N GLU A 548 20.49 6.77 13.74
CA GLU A 548 20.58 7.26 12.36
C GLU A 548 19.89 6.27 11.43
N ASP A 549 19.06 6.77 10.53
CA ASP A 549 18.40 6.01 9.47
C ASP A 549 19.17 6.16 8.14
N TYR A 550 18.61 5.59 7.07
CA TYR A 550 19.21 5.66 5.74
C TYR A 550 18.79 6.90 4.94
N LYS A 551 17.82 7.70 5.42
CA LYS A 551 17.31 8.86 4.67
C LYS A 551 18.34 10.01 4.63
N PRO A 552 18.77 10.46 3.43
CA PRO A 552 19.77 11.52 3.30
C PRO A 552 19.30 12.84 3.91
N GLY A 553 20.19 13.53 4.63
CA GLY A 553 19.94 14.87 5.15
C GLY A 553 19.12 14.95 6.45
N ARG A 554 18.62 13.83 6.99
CA ARG A 554 17.90 13.80 8.27
C ARG A 554 18.84 13.94 9.48
N GLY A 555 20.03 13.36 9.40
CA GLY A 555 20.99 13.36 10.52
C GLY A 555 20.54 12.47 11.68
N ARG A 556 21.22 12.57 12.82
CA ARG A 556 20.92 11.75 14.00
C ARG A 556 19.71 12.27 14.78
N VAL A 557 18.85 11.37 15.22
CA VAL A 557 17.76 11.63 16.18
C VAL A 557 18.23 11.24 17.57
N TYR A 558 17.84 12.01 18.60
CA TYR A 558 18.27 11.80 19.98
C TYR A 558 17.09 11.52 20.91
N SER A 559 17.33 10.70 21.94
CA SER A 559 16.34 10.46 23.00
C SER A 559 16.20 11.66 23.93
N GLU A 560 15.20 11.58 24.80
CA GLU A 560 15.18 12.39 26.01
C GLU A 560 16.49 12.21 26.82
N PRO A 561 16.95 13.28 27.50
CA PRO A 561 18.17 13.25 28.27
C PRO A 561 18.03 12.44 29.56
N LEU A 562 18.97 11.51 29.76
CA LEU A 562 19.25 10.86 31.03
C LEU A 562 20.31 11.69 31.78
N VAL A 563 20.05 12.08 33.03
CA VAL A 563 20.97 12.88 33.83
C VAL A 563 21.58 12.02 34.93
N LEU A 564 22.90 11.82 34.87
CA LEU A 564 23.67 11.17 35.92
C LEU A 564 24.37 12.22 36.76
N TYR A 565 24.22 12.16 38.08
CA TYR A 565 25.01 12.93 39.03
C TYR A 565 26.12 12.04 39.55
N ILE A 566 27.31 12.17 38.96
CA ILE A 566 28.49 11.43 39.38
C ILE A 566 29.11 12.21 40.52
N LEU A 567 28.98 11.70 41.74
CA LEU A 567 29.40 12.39 42.96
C LEU A 567 30.77 11.91 43.43
N THR A 568 31.47 12.80 44.14
CA THR A 568 32.56 12.38 45.01
C THR A 568 32.02 11.58 46.20
N ARG A 569 32.88 10.78 46.86
CA ARG A 569 32.46 9.99 48.02
C ARG A 569 31.90 10.86 49.16
N ASP A 570 32.49 12.01 49.41
CA ASP A 570 31.98 12.98 50.38
C ASP A 570 30.60 13.54 50.01
N GLU A 571 30.39 13.94 48.75
CA GLU A 571 29.08 14.43 48.29
C GLU A 571 28.00 13.35 48.36
N HIS A 572 28.35 12.13 47.98
CA HIS A 572 27.47 10.98 48.10
C HIS A 572 27.11 10.70 49.57
N ALA A 573 28.09 10.76 50.49
CA ALA A 573 27.84 10.63 51.92
C ALA A 573 26.88 11.71 52.44
N GLN A 574 27.00 12.96 51.99
CA GLN A 574 26.07 14.03 52.36
C GLN A 574 24.64 13.79 51.83
N VAL A 575 24.49 13.30 50.59
CA VAL A 575 23.18 12.91 50.04
C VAL A 575 22.56 11.79 50.86
N LEU A 576 23.33 10.74 51.16
CA LEU A 576 22.90 9.62 52.00
C LEU A 576 22.48 10.09 53.38
N LYS A 577 23.24 10.97 54.02
CA LYS A 577 22.90 11.58 55.31
C LYS A 577 21.53 12.25 55.27
N ASN A 578 21.28 13.09 54.26
CA ASN A 578 20.00 13.78 54.11
C ASN A 578 18.84 12.81 53.81
N GLN A 579 19.11 11.67 53.18
CA GLN A 579 18.11 10.61 52.98
C GLN A 579 17.86 9.83 54.28
N PHE A 580 18.91 9.55 55.07
CA PHE A 580 18.79 8.94 56.40
C PHE A 580 18.04 9.84 57.38
N ASP A 581 18.32 11.15 57.44
CA ASP A 581 17.58 12.11 58.27
C ASP A 581 16.07 12.06 57.99
N ARG A 582 15.70 11.96 56.70
CA ARG A 582 14.30 11.83 56.27
C ARG A 582 13.71 10.48 56.68
N ALA A 583 14.44 9.39 56.48
CA ALA A 583 14.01 8.05 56.88
C ALA A 583 13.83 7.92 58.41
N ILE A 584 14.71 8.54 59.21
CA ILE A 584 14.58 8.60 60.66
C ILE A 584 13.34 9.41 61.05
N GLY A 585 13.09 10.55 60.39
CA GLY A 585 11.87 11.33 60.59
C GLY A 585 10.60 10.53 60.28
N GLU A 586 10.60 9.74 59.21
CA GLU A 586 9.51 8.81 58.86
C GLU A 586 9.34 7.73 59.94
N LEU A 587 10.44 7.17 60.48
CA LEU A 587 10.40 6.19 61.58
C LEU A 587 9.82 6.81 62.86
N GLU A 588 10.18 8.05 63.19
CA GLU A 588 9.63 8.78 64.34
C GLU A 588 8.13 9.02 64.18
N ASP A 589 7.67 9.35 62.97
CA ASP A 589 6.25 9.50 62.68
C ASP A 589 5.48 8.18 62.82
N ILE A 590 6.05 7.06 62.35
CA ILE A 590 5.48 5.72 62.53
C ILE A 590 5.41 5.35 64.02
N ALA A 591 6.48 5.56 64.78
CA ALA A 591 6.52 5.26 66.21
C ALA A 591 5.54 6.13 67.02
N ARG A 592 5.38 7.41 66.66
CA ARG A 592 4.34 8.27 67.24
C ARG A 592 2.93 7.78 66.95
N LYS A 593 2.67 7.39 65.71
CA LYS A 593 1.36 6.86 65.33
C LYS A 593 1.08 5.58 66.10
N GLU A 594 2.06 4.69 66.19
CA GLU A 594 2.00 3.46 66.99
C GLU A 594 1.70 3.74 68.47
N GLN A 595 2.36 4.74 69.07
CA GLN A 595 2.11 5.12 70.46
C GLN A 595 0.66 5.59 70.67
N ASN A 596 0.14 6.40 69.75
CA ASN A 596 -1.25 6.87 69.81
C ASN A 596 -2.26 5.72 69.65
N LEU A 597 -1.93 4.70 68.84
CA LEU A 597 -2.77 3.51 68.67
C LEU A 597 -2.75 2.65 69.94
N ASN A 598 -1.57 2.43 70.53
CA ASN A 598 -1.43 1.75 71.81
C ASN A 598 -2.22 2.44 72.94
N ASP A 599 -2.15 3.77 73.04
CA ASP A 599 -2.92 4.53 74.03
C ASP A 599 -4.43 4.33 73.86
N GLU A 600 -4.93 4.25 72.62
CA GLU A 600 -6.35 3.98 72.34
C GLU A 600 -6.71 2.51 72.60
N ASN A 601 -5.84 1.57 72.28
CA ASN A 601 -6.02 0.15 72.58
C ASN A 601 -6.06 -0.10 74.09
N GLN A 602 -5.22 0.57 74.88
CA GLN A 602 -5.30 0.54 76.35
C GLN A 602 -6.60 1.16 76.89
N ARG A 603 -7.15 2.18 76.23
CA ARG A 603 -8.49 2.71 76.59
C ARG A 603 -9.59 1.72 76.29
N LEU A 604 -9.47 0.95 75.20
CA LEU A 604 -10.42 -0.11 74.85
C LEU A 604 -10.30 -1.31 75.81
N GLU A 605 -9.09 -1.68 76.20
CA GLU A 605 -8.80 -2.75 77.17
C GLU A 605 -9.48 -2.51 78.54
N ARG A 606 -9.54 -1.24 78.98
CA ARG A 606 -10.19 -0.84 80.25
C ARG A 606 -11.71 -0.93 80.24
N LYS A 607 -12.34 -1.20 79.08
CA LYS A 607 -13.80 -1.36 78.98
C LYS A 607 -14.24 -2.76 79.36
N ASP A 608 -15.52 -2.90 79.69
CA ASP A 608 -16.11 -4.21 79.98
C ASP A 608 -16.14 -5.08 78.73
N ALA A 609 -15.95 -6.39 78.89
CA ALA A 609 -15.87 -7.36 77.79
C ALA A 609 -17.14 -7.35 76.89
N LYS A 610 -18.29 -6.97 77.45
CA LYS A 610 -19.56 -6.79 76.74
C LYS A 610 -19.55 -5.60 75.79
N GLU A 611 -18.93 -4.49 76.18
CA GLU A 611 -18.88 -3.27 75.38
C GLU A 611 -18.02 -3.43 74.13
N LEU A 612 -16.98 -4.26 74.19
CA LEU A 612 -16.10 -4.59 73.05
C LEU A 612 -16.83 -5.36 71.94
N GLN A 613 -17.85 -6.15 72.31
CA GLN A 613 -18.64 -6.97 71.39
C GLN A 613 -19.84 -6.24 70.77
N THR A 614 -20.12 -5.00 71.20
CA THR A 614 -21.13 -4.15 70.57
C THR A 614 -20.70 -3.72 69.16
N ASP A 615 -21.64 -3.30 68.32
CA ASP A 615 -21.34 -2.79 66.98
C ASP A 615 -20.39 -1.58 67.02
N GLU A 616 -20.52 -0.71 68.02
CA GLU A 616 -19.61 0.42 68.23
C GLU A 616 -18.21 -0.02 68.68
N GLY A 617 -18.11 -0.99 69.60
CA GLY A 617 -16.85 -1.55 70.07
C GLY A 617 -16.07 -2.24 68.95
N ARG A 618 -16.75 -3.10 68.18
CA ARG A 618 -16.19 -3.76 67.00
C ARG A 618 -15.75 -2.79 65.91
N LYS A 619 -16.52 -1.72 65.67
CA LYS A 619 -16.13 -0.66 64.72
C LYS A 619 -14.88 0.10 65.17
N LYS A 620 -14.70 0.32 66.48
CA LYS A 620 -13.48 0.92 67.03
C LYS A 620 -12.28 -0.01 66.90
N LEU A 621 -12.43 -1.30 67.23
CA LEU A 621 -11.39 -2.31 67.03
C LEU A 621 -11.01 -2.46 65.55
N GLN A 622 -11.97 -2.45 64.64
CA GLN A 622 -11.71 -2.45 63.20
C GLN A 622 -10.90 -1.23 62.77
N LYS A 623 -11.25 -0.03 63.27
CA LYS A 623 -10.50 1.20 62.98
C LYS A 623 -9.06 1.13 63.51
N GLN A 624 -8.85 0.53 64.68
CA GLN A 624 -7.51 0.29 65.23
C GLN A 624 -6.74 -0.70 64.34
N GLN A 625 -7.34 -1.84 64.00
CA GLN A 625 -6.73 -2.83 63.11
C GLN A 625 -6.35 -2.24 61.74
N ASP A 626 -7.24 -1.45 61.12
CA ASP A 626 -6.96 -0.81 59.84
C ASP A 626 -5.80 0.20 59.96
N ALA A 627 -5.72 0.93 61.08
CA ALA A 627 -4.62 1.84 61.35
C ALA A 627 -3.29 1.11 61.63
N GLU A 628 -3.32 -0.04 62.31
CA GLU A 628 -2.17 -0.93 62.49
C GLU A 628 -1.68 -1.49 61.16
N ARG A 629 -2.60 -1.92 60.29
CA ARG A 629 -2.27 -2.41 58.95
C ARG A 629 -1.54 -1.36 58.13
N GLU A 630 -2.04 -0.12 58.15
CA GLU A 630 -1.39 1.02 57.48
C GLU A 630 -0.01 1.31 58.08
N ASN A 631 0.14 1.26 59.41
CA ASN A 631 1.42 1.53 60.07
C ASN A 631 2.45 0.45 59.76
N LYS A 632 2.03 -0.82 59.73
CA LYS A 632 2.82 -1.98 59.28
C LYS A 632 3.29 -1.82 57.84
N GLU A 633 2.41 -1.45 56.91
CA GLU A 633 2.77 -1.23 55.50
C GLU A 633 3.81 -0.10 55.34
N ARG A 634 3.63 1.01 56.06
CA ARG A 634 4.61 2.10 56.09
C ARG A 634 5.95 1.66 56.68
N MET A 635 5.94 0.85 57.74
CA MET A 635 7.16 0.28 58.31
C MET A 635 7.87 -0.66 57.33
N GLN A 636 7.13 -1.45 56.55
CA GLN A 636 7.69 -2.31 55.50
C GLN A 636 8.36 -1.50 54.38
N GLU A 637 7.69 -0.47 53.87
CA GLU A 637 8.24 0.43 52.84
C GLU A 637 9.49 1.15 53.35
N LEU A 638 9.42 1.72 54.56
CA LEU A 638 10.53 2.41 55.19
C LEU A 638 11.72 1.47 55.44
N THR A 639 11.46 0.23 55.89
CA THR A 639 12.51 -0.77 56.07
C THR A 639 13.22 -1.04 54.74
N LYS A 640 12.48 -1.27 53.65
CA LYS A 640 13.08 -1.48 52.32
C LYS A 640 13.92 -0.30 51.86
N LYS A 641 13.43 0.93 52.01
CA LYS A 641 14.17 2.17 51.69
C LYS A 641 15.44 2.28 52.53
N MET A 642 15.37 1.98 53.83
CA MET A 642 16.53 1.99 54.74
C MET A 642 17.55 0.89 54.38
N GLU A 643 17.11 -0.26 53.87
CA GLU A 643 18.00 -1.32 53.36
C GLU A 643 18.80 -0.85 52.15
N ASP A 644 18.15 -0.16 51.21
CA ASP A 644 18.81 0.35 50.01
C ASP A 644 19.79 1.48 50.36
N LEU A 645 19.39 2.42 51.22
CA LEU A 645 20.30 3.45 51.76
C LEU A 645 21.51 2.84 52.48
N PHE A 646 21.30 1.77 53.23
CA PHE A 646 22.39 1.06 53.91
C PHE A 646 23.37 0.41 52.91
N LYS A 647 22.87 -0.17 51.81
CA LYS A 647 23.75 -0.71 50.75
C LYS A 647 24.60 0.39 50.13
N ASP A 648 24.00 1.53 49.81
CA ASP A 648 24.70 2.68 49.22
C ASP A 648 25.73 3.26 50.20
N ALA A 649 25.40 3.29 51.50
CA ALA A 649 26.32 3.67 52.55
C ALA A 649 27.54 2.73 52.64
N VAL A 650 27.33 1.41 52.52
CA VAL A 650 28.43 0.44 52.49
C VAL A 650 29.31 0.64 51.25
N ARG A 651 28.72 0.95 50.08
CA ARG A 651 29.45 1.16 48.82
C ARG A 651 30.38 2.36 48.83
N ASN A 652 29.98 3.44 49.50
CA ASN A 652 30.78 4.67 49.59
C ASN A 652 32.18 4.45 50.20
N GLY A 653 32.33 3.49 51.12
CA GLY A 653 33.61 3.06 51.69
C GLY A 653 34.31 4.06 52.62
N GLU A 654 33.89 5.33 52.66
CA GLU A 654 34.43 6.37 53.54
C GLU A 654 33.59 6.60 54.81
N ILE A 655 32.44 5.94 54.90
CA ILE A 655 31.55 6.01 56.07
C ILE A 655 32.14 5.17 57.21
N ASP A 656 32.08 5.72 58.42
CA ASP A 656 32.64 5.09 59.61
C ASP A 656 32.01 3.71 59.93
N LYS A 657 32.85 2.78 60.38
CA LYS A 657 32.44 1.39 60.66
C LYS A 657 31.46 1.29 61.84
N GLU A 658 31.60 2.16 62.84
CA GLU A 658 30.68 2.19 63.98
C GLU A 658 29.31 2.71 63.55
N ALA A 659 29.27 3.75 62.70
CA ALA A 659 28.03 4.24 62.10
C ALA A 659 27.32 3.10 61.33
N LEU A 660 28.01 2.39 60.44
CA LEU A 660 27.45 1.24 59.72
C LEU A 660 26.96 0.12 60.66
N LYS A 661 27.69 -0.16 61.75
CA LYS A 661 27.28 -1.17 62.74
C LYS A 661 25.96 -0.78 63.43
N LYS A 662 25.82 0.47 63.85
CA LYS A 662 24.58 0.97 64.47
C LYS A 662 23.43 1.03 63.46
N MET A 663 23.68 1.43 62.21
CA MET A 663 22.68 1.36 61.13
C MET A 663 22.20 -0.07 60.91
N SER A 664 23.11 -1.04 60.85
CA SER A 664 22.77 -2.46 60.69
C SER A 664 21.91 -2.96 61.84
N LYS A 665 22.17 -2.52 63.08
CA LYS A 665 21.37 -2.89 64.26
C LYS A 665 19.96 -2.30 64.18
N ALA A 666 19.85 -1.00 63.86
CA ALA A 666 18.56 -0.34 63.66
C ALA A 666 17.74 -1.03 62.54
N LEU A 667 18.38 -1.34 61.42
CA LEU A 667 17.78 -2.06 60.29
C LEU A 667 17.30 -3.46 60.69
N GLN A 668 18.07 -4.18 61.51
CA GLN A 668 17.67 -5.50 62.02
C GLN A 668 16.42 -5.40 62.90
N SER A 669 16.37 -4.42 63.81
CA SER A 669 15.18 -4.15 64.62
C SER A 669 13.98 -3.76 63.77
N MET A 670 14.16 -2.91 62.75
CA MET A 670 13.09 -2.54 61.82
C MET A 670 12.57 -3.73 61.01
N ARG A 671 13.46 -4.63 60.54
CA ARG A 671 13.07 -5.88 59.86
C ARG A 671 12.25 -6.79 60.76
N GLU A 672 12.66 -6.95 62.02
CA GLU A 672 11.94 -7.76 63.00
C GLU A 672 10.55 -7.15 63.30
N LEU A 673 10.49 -5.84 63.56
CA LEU A 673 9.25 -5.09 63.76
C LEU A 673 8.28 -5.26 62.58
N SER A 674 8.81 -5.15 61.37
CA SER A 674 8.06 -5.17 60.12
C SER A 674 7.53 -6.56 59.73
N LYS A 675 8.30 -7.61 60.01
CA LYS A 675 7.99 -8.99 59.61
C LYS A 675 7.33 -9.82 60.71
N GLU A 676 7.57 -9.50 61.97
CA GLU A 676 7.12 -10.31 63.10
C GLU A 676 6.22 -9.53 64.06
N ASP A 677 6.67 -8.41 64.63
CA ASP A 677 5.97 -7.79 65.76
C ASP A 677 4.66 -7.09 65.34
N LEU A 678 4.70 -6.15 64.38
CA LEU A 678 3.50 -5.44 63.90
C LEU A 678 2.43 -6.37 63.29
N PRO A 679 2.80 -7.39 62.48
CA PRO A 679 1.83 -8.39 62.02
C PRO A 679 1.17 -9.18 63.14
N LYS A 680 1.87 -9.46 64.25
CA LYS A 680 1.27 -10.12 65.42
C LYS A 680 0.22 -9.22 66.07
N VAL A 681 0.52 -7.94 66.26
CA VAL A 681 -0.42 -6.94 66.83
C VAL A 681 -1.69 -6.85 65.97
N GLU A 682 -1.54 -6.67 64.65
CA GLU A 682 -2.66 -6.62 63.71
C GLU A 682 -3.52 -7.88 63.79
N LYS A 683 -2.90 -9.06 63.82
CA LYS A 683 -3.59 -10.35 63.91
C LYS A 683 -4.34 -10.49 65.23
N LYS A 684 -3.75 -10.07 66.35
CA LYS A 684 -4.41 -10.13 67.67
C LYS A 684 -5.60 -9.18 67.77
N LEU A 685 -5.51 -7.98 67.18
CA LEU A 685 -6.65 -7.07 67.04
C LEU A 685 -7.75 -7.65 66.14
N GLN A 686 -7.37 -8.34 65.06
CA GLN A 686 -8.31 -9.05 64.19
C GLN A 686 -9.04 -10.17 64.94
N ASP A 687 -8.31 -10.97 65.73
CA ASP A 687 -8.87 -12.04 66.55
C ASP A 687 -9.82 -11.46 67.62
N ALA A 688 -9.47 -10.34 68.26
CA ALA A 688 -10.32 -9.62 69.22
C ALA A 688 -11.63 -9.10 68.60
N GLN A 689 -11.67 -8.83 67.29
CA GLN A 689 -12.87 -8.40 66.57
C GLN A 689 -13.81 -9.56 66.17
N SER A 690 -13.33 -10.81 66.19
CA SER A 690 -14.05 -11.96 65.62
C SER A 690 -15.41 -12.20 66.27
N GLN A 691 -16.47 -12.22 65.45
CA GLN A 691 -17.84 -12.50 65.90
C GLN A 691 -18.02 -13.91 66.51
N ARG A 692 -17.06 -14.81 66.27
CA ARG A 692 -17.08 -16.20 66.76
C ARG A 692 -16.41 -16.36 68.14
N ASN A 693 -15.78 -15.31 68.67
CA ASN A 693 -15.08 -15.36 69.96
C ASN A 693 -16.03 -15.04 71.12
N THR A 694 -15.76 -15.61 72.30
CA THR A 694 -16.45 -15.24 73.54
C THR A 694 -16.01 -13.87 74.02
N GLU A 695 -16.82 -13.21 74.86
CA GLU A 695 -16.52 -11.90 75.45
C GLU A 695 -15.15 -11.93 76.17
N GLU A 696 -14.89 -12.95 76.99
CA GLU A 696 -13.62 -13.13 77.71
C GLU A 696 -12.44 -13.37 76.76
N LYS A 697 -12.63 -14.15 75.69
CA LYS A 697 -11.55 -14.43 74.73
C LYS A 697 -11.18 -13.18 73.93
N SER A 698 -12.16 -12.36 73.58
CA SER A 698 -11.93 -11.10 72.83
C SER A 698 -11.20 -10.07 73.67
N LYS A 699 -11.51 -10.01 74.97
CA LYS A 699 -10.77 -9.19 75.93
C LYS A 699 -9.33 -9.69 76.09
N LYS A 700 -9.12 -10.99 76.20
CA LYS A 700 -7.78 -11.60 76.26
C LYS A 700 -6.95 -11.35 75.00
N ASP A 701 -7.55 -11.51 73.82
CA ASP A 701 -6.87 -11.25 72.54
C ASP A 701 -6.48 -9.76 72.42
N LEU A 702 -7.29 -8.84 72.95
CA LEU A 702 -6.97 -7.41 73.05
C LEU A 702 -5.86 -7.11 74.06
N GLU A 703 -5.87 -7.75 75.24
CA GLU A 703 -4.78 -7.65 76.23
C GLU A 703 -3.45 -8.14 75.63
N GLU A 704 -3.46 -9.28 74.94
CA GLU A 704 -2.29 -9.81 74.22
C GLU A 704 -1.84 -8.87 73.09
N ALA A 705 -2.77 -8.22 72.37
CA ALA A 705 -2.44 -7.22 71.35
C ALA A 705 -1.72 -6.01 71.96
N VAL A 706 -2.20 -5.49 73.09
CA VAL A 706 -1.61 -4.34 73.80
C VAL A 706 -0.21 -4.67 74.31
N GLU A 707 0.02 -5.87 74.85
CA GLU A 707 1.34 -6.28 75.33
C GLU A 707 2.35 -6.44 74.18
N GLU A 708 1.97 -7.12 73.09
CA GLU A 708 2.81 -7.23 71.89
C GLU A 708 3.10 -5.83 71.28
N GLN A 709 2.12 -4.93 71.33
CA GLN A 709 2.26 -3.56 70.85
C GLN A 709 3.22 -2.73 71.71
N LYS A 710 3.22 -2.90 73.04
CA LYS A 710 4.21 -2.25 73.93
C LYS A 710 5.63 -2.73 73.64
N GLU A 711 5.82 -4.02 73.40
CA GLU A 711 7.13 -4.57 73.01
C GLU A 711 7.56 -4.07 71.63
N ALA A 712 6.64 -3.99 70.66
CA ALA A 712 6.90 -3.36 69.36
C ALA A 712 7.33 -1.89 69.53
N LEU A 713 6.63 -1.11 70.36
CA LEU A 713 7.00 0.28 70.66
C LEU A 713 8.37 0.40 71.32
N LYS A 714 8.72 -0.49 72.24
CA LYS A 714 10.04 -0.54 72.87
C LYS A 714 11.14 -0.81 71.85
N LYS A 715 10.92 -1.76 70.93
CA LYS A 715 11.82 -2.05 69.81
C LYS A 715 11.90 -0.87 68.84
N MET A 716 10.80 -0.17 68.56
CA MET A 716 10.81 1.05 67.74
C MET A 716 11.62 2.17 68.40
N LYS A 717 11.45 2.41 69.70
CA LYS A 717 12.25 3.37 70.48
C LYS A 717 13.74 3.02 70.43
N GLN A 718 14.07 1.73 70.55
CA GLN A 718 15.46 1.26 70.44
C GLN A 718 16.02 1.42 69.02
N ALA A 719 15.25 1.08 67.98
CA ALA A 719 15.64 1.26 66.58
C ALA A 719 15.86 2.75 66.25
N LEU A 720 15.01 3.64 66.76
CA LEU A 720 15.16 5.09 66.66
C LEU A 720 16.43 5.58 67.33
N LYS A 721 16.74 5.09 68.53
CA LYS A 721 17.97 5.41 69.24
C LYS A 721 19.20 4.97 68.44
N ASP A 722 19.24 3.71 68.02
CA ASP A 722 20.35 3.17 67.23
C ASP A 722 20.51 3.91 65.89
N ALA A 723 19.40 4.26 65.22
CA ALA A 723 19.43 5.02 63.96
C ALA A 723 19.93 6.46 64.16
N ASN A 724 19.47 7.14 65.21
CA ASN A 724 19.93 8.49 65.55
C ASN A 724 21.42 8.52 65.93
N GLU A 725 21.87 7.58 66.76
CA GLU A 725 23.30 7.47 67.09
C GLU A 725 24.14 7.14 65.86
N ALA A 726 23.65 6.26 64.99
CA ALA A 726 24.31 5.94 63.74
C ALA A 726 24.46 7.18 62.85
N ASN A 727 23.40 7.97 62.72
CA ASN A 727 23.38 9.19 61.92
C ASN A 727 24.27 10.29 62.53
N GLN A 728 24.38 10.39 63.85
CA GLN A 728 25.33 11.28 64.52
C GLN A 728 26.78 10.87 64.23
N ASN A 729 27.12 9.59 64.41
CA ASN A 729 28.44 9.06 64.10
C ASN A 729 28.78 9.24 62.60
N PHE A 730 27.80 9.04 61.74
CA PHE A 730 27.90 9.30 60.31
C PHE A 730 28.28 10.76 60.06
N GLU A 731 27.50 11.71 60.58
CA GLU A 731 27.74 13.15 60.39
C GLU A 731 29.11 13.57 60.93
N ALA A 732 29.51 13.08 62.10
CA ALA A 732 30.84 13.31 62.66
C ALA A 732 31.97 12.84 61.71
N SER A 733 31.81 11.65 61.12
CA SER A 733 32.78 11.11 60.16
C SER A 733 32.89 11.94 58.88
N THR A 734 31.78 12.55 58.42
CA THR A 734 31.81 13.44 57.25
C THR A 734 32.68 14.68 57.51
N PHE A 735 32.71 15.23 58.73
CA PHE A 735 33.57 16.38 59.04
C PHE A 735 35.06 16.05 58.90
N VAL A 736 35.48 14.87 59.36
CA VAL A 736 36.87 14.41 59.21
C VAL A 736 37.26 14.34 57.73
N ASN A 737 36.41 13.72 56.90
CA ASN A 737 36.68 13.55 55.48
C ASN A 737 36.65 14.88 54.72
N ARG A 738 35.70 15.76 55.03
CA ARG A 738 35.62 17.13 54.48
C ARG A 738 36.85 17.96 54.82
N LEU A 739 37.34 17.90 56.06
CA LEU A 739 38.58 18.59 56.47
C LEU A 739 39.82 18.02 55.76
N LYS A 740 39.92 16.69 55.63
CA LYS A 740 41.01 16.03 54.87
C LYS A 740 40.99 16.43 53.39
N ARG A 741 39.79 16.51 52.79
CA ARG A 741 39.59 16.97 51.41
C ARG A 741 40.03 18.42 51.24
N ALA A 742 39.53 19.34 52.09
CA ALA A 742 39.92 20.75 52.04
C ALA A 742 41.45 20.92 52.18
N ALA A 743 42.09 20.10 53.02
CA ALA A 743 43.55 20.07 53.11
C ALA A 743 44.24 19.60 51.82
N GLY A 744 43.69 18.56 51.16
CA GLY A 744 44.19 18.08 49.88
C GLY A 744 44.04 19.10 48.76
N GLU A 745 42.91 19.81 48.71
CA GLU A 745 42.68 20.90 47.75
C GLU A 745 43.67 22.05 47.95
N GLN A 746 43.97 22.43 49.19
CA GLN A 746 45.03 23.40 49.50
C GLN A 746 46.41 22.96 48.99
N ASP A 747 46.78 21.69 49.16
CA ASP A 747 48.04 21.17 48.60
C ASP A 747 48.03 21.15 47.07
N GLY A 748 46.87 20.90 46.44
CA GLY A 748 46.70 20.98 44.99
C GLY A 748 46.95 22.38 44.46
N ILE A 749 46.41 23.40 45.14
CA ILE A 749 46.66 24.82 44.82
C ILE A 749 48.15 25.14 44.96
N ALA A 750 48.78 24.71 46.05
CA ALA A 750 50.22 24.90 46.24
C ALA A 750 51.03 24.21 45.12
N SER A 751 50.64 23.00 44.71
CA SER A 751 51.33 22.24 43.66
C SER A 751 51.19 22.91 42.29
N ALA A 752 50.00 23.43 41.94
CA ALA A 752 49.78 24.16 40.69
C ALA A 752 50.70 25.38 40.56
N PHE A 753 50.94 26.10 41.65
CA PHE A 753 51.92 27.20 41.66
C PHE A 753 53.37 26.71 41.63
N ILE A 754 53.70 25.60 42.27
CA ILE A 754 55.05 24.99 42.23
C ILE A 754 55.40 24.54 40.81
N ASP A 755 54.47 23.87 40.12
CA ASP A 755 54.70 23.33 38.78
C ASP A 755 54.86 24.44 37.72
N ALA A 756 54.22 25.60 37.95
CA ALA A 756 54.29 26.75 37.06
C ALA A 756 55.30 27.82 37.53
N ILE A 757 56.00 27.60 38.65
CA ILE A 757 56.71 28.65 39.41
C ILE A 757 57.74 29.42 38.57
N ASP A 758 58.52 28.70 37.77
CA ASP A 758 59.60 29.27 36.95
C ASP A 758 59.09 30.22 35.85
N LYS A 759 57.81 30.12 35.49
CA LYS A 759 57.19 30.90 34.42
C LYS A 759 56.30 32.05 34.92
N ILE A 760 55.83 31.95 36.16
CA ILE A 760 54.85 32.90 36.73
C ILE A 760 55.48 33.86 37.74
N ILE A 761 56.68 33.57 38.25
CA ILE A 761 57.39 34.46 39.19
C ILE A 761 57.71 35.80 38.52
N GLY A 762 57.34 36.89 39.20
CA GLY A 762 57.73 38.25 38.82
C GLY A 762 56.85 38.92 37.76
N SER A 763 55.87 38.21 37.21
CA SER A 763 54.91 38.74 36.23
C SER A 763 53.53 38.96 36.84
N GLU A 764 52.83 40.01 36.43
CA GLU A 764 51.42 40.20 36.79
C GLU A 764 50.51 39.23 36.02
N PHE A 765 49.33 38.90 36.55
CA PHE A 765 48.40 37.94 35.94
C PHE A 765 48.07 38.27 34.47
N SER A 766 47.91 39.55 34.14
CA SER A 766 47.63 40.05 32.79
C SER A 766 48.77 39.83 31.79
N GLU A 767 50.00 39.67 32.28
CA GLU A 767 51.21 39.54 31.47
C GLU A 767 51.58 38.07 31.17
N LEU A 768 50.87 37.13 31.80
CA LEU A 768 51.09 35.70 31.61
C LEU A 768 50.54 35.20 30.27
N ASP A 769 51.14 34.13 29.74
CA ASP A 769 50.60 33.42 28.58
C ASP A 769 49.22 32.82 28.90
N PRO A 770 48.30 32.71 27.91
CA PRO A 770 46.96 32.16 28.12
C PRO A 770 46.90 30.77 28.76
N VAL A 771 47.95 29.96 28.69
CA VAL A 771 48.04 28.66 29.38
C VAL A 771 48.20 28.86 30.89
N GLU A 772 49.20 29.65 31.30
CA GLU A 772 49.48 29.98 32.70
C GLU A 772 48.34 30.81 33.32
N GLN A 773 47.72 31.74 32.57
CA GLN A 773 46.51 32.45 33.01
C GLN A 773 45.37 31.49 33.35
N ARG A 774 45.14 30.47 32.51
CA ARG A 774 44.11 29.45 32.78
C ARG A 774 44.45 28.61 34.00
N ALA A 775 45.72 28.25 34.20
CA ALA A 775 46.15 27.49 35.36
C ALA A 775 45.93 28.28 36.67
N ILE A 776 46.33 29.55 36.71
CA ILE A 776 46.12 30.42 37.88
C ILE A 776 44.63 30.70 38.11
N LYS A 777 43.86 30.94 37.05
CA LYS A 777 42.40 31.09 37.17
C LYS A 777 41.77 29.84 37.78
N GLY A 778 42.16 28.64 37.32
CA GLY A 778 41.73 27.38 37.90
C GLY A 778 42.11 27.24 39.38
N ALA A 779 43.35 27.56 39.75
CA ALA A 779 43.79 27.55 41.14
C ALA A 779 43.03 28.58 42.01
N SER A 780 42.72 29.76 41.45
CA SER A 780 41.91 30.80 42.10
C SER A 780 40.48 30.37 42.33
N ASP A 781 39.85 29.77 41.33
CA ASP A 781 38.49 29.25 41.43
C ASP A 781 38.43 28.12 42.46
N GLN A 782 39.42 27.21 42.45
CA GLN A 782 39.56 26.17 43.46
C GLN A 782 39.77 26.75 44.87
N GLN A 783 40.62 27.78 45.03
CA GLN A 783 40.84 28.42 46.33
C GLN A 783 39.56 29.05 46.90
N ARG A 784 38.79 29.78 46.07
CA ARG A 784 37.50 30.36 46.47
C ARG A 784 36.52 29.29 46.92
N GLN A 785 36.53 28.16 46.22
CA GLN A 785 35.70 27.03 46.57
C GLN A 785 36.12 26.38 47.90
N THR A 786 37.40 26.07 48.08
CA THR A 786 37.90 25.49 49.33
C THR A 786 37.65 26.44 50.51
N ALA A 787 37.76 27.76 50.31
CA ALA A 787 37.40 28.76 51.32
C ALA A 787 35.92 28.65 51.75
N ALA A 788 35.00 28.53 50.78
CA ALA A 788 33.59 28.34 51.06
C ALA A 788 33.30 26.99 51.74
N ASP A 789 33.94 25.91 51.29
CA ASP A 789 33.79 24.59 51.87
C ASP A 789 34.26 24.56 53.34
N VAL A 790 35.39 25.20 53.65
CA VAL A 790 35.91 25.34 55.03
C VAL A 790 34.95 26.14 55.91
N ARG A 791 34.41 27.25 55.39
CA ARG A 791 33.40 28.03 56.12
C ARG A 791 32.15 27.20 56.41
N TRP A 792 31.66 26.43 55.43
CA TRP A 792 30.52 25.54 55.65
C TRP A 792 30.83 24.42 56.64
N ILE A 793 32.06 23.88 56.64
CA ILE A 793 32.49 22.92 57.67
C ILE A 793 32.41 23.59 59.05
N GLN A 794 32.90 24.81 59.20
CA GLN A 794 32.86 25.55 60.47
C GLN A 794 31.42 25.78 60.96
N GLU A 795 30.53 26.25 60.07
CA GLU A 795 29.12 26.47 60.37
C GLU A 795 28.42 25.16 60.76
N ASP A 796 28.59 24.10 59.95
CA ASP A 796 28.00 22.79 60.20
C ASP A 796 28.48 22.20 61.53
N LEU A 797 29.79 22.30 61.82
CA LEU A 797 30.38 21.79 63.05
C LEU A 797 29.86 22.56 64.27
N ALA A 798 29.68 23.88 64.17
CA ALA A 798 29.10 24.69 65.23
C ALA A 798 27.65 24.29 65.54
N HIS A 799 26.88 23.97 64.50
CA HIS A 799 25.51 23.49 64.66
C HIS A 799 25.43 22.05 65.17
N TYR A 800 26.32 21.19 64.70
CA TYR A 800 26.47 19.83 65.21
C TYR A 800 26.79 19.84 66.70
N TYR A 801 27.71 20.71 67.13
CA TYR A 801 27.99 20.94 68.54
C TYR A 801 26.77 21.46 69.30
N ALA A 802 26.03 22.43 68.77
CA ALA A 802 24.83 22.96 69.43
C ALA A 802 23.80 21.86 69.74
N ARG A 803 23.69 20.84 68.86
CA ARG A 803 22.79 19.69 69.03
C ARG A 803 23.36 18.61 69.94
N THR A 804 24.63 18.27 69.81
CA THR A 804 25.23 17.10 70.50
C THR A 804 25.92 17.46 71.81
N GLN A 805 26.27 18.72 72.01
CA GLN A 805 26.99 19.25 73.18
C GLN A 805 28.31 18.49 73.49
N LYS A 806 28.90 17.81 72.51
CA LYS A 806 30.18 17.10 72.68
C LYS A 806 31.36 18.07 72.74
N ASP A 807 32.13 18.02 73.82
CA ASP A 807 33.27 18.94 74.09
C ASP A 807 34.35 18.95 72.99
N GLU A 808 34.54 17.82 72.30
CA GLU A 808 35.56 17.67 71.27
C GLU A 808 35.27 18.55 70.04
N HIS A 809 33.99 18.61 69.65
CA HIS A 809 33.52 19.43 68.54
C HIS A 809 33.57 20.92 68.93
N LYS A 810 33.28 21.25 70.19
CA LYS A 810 33.43 22.61 70.74
C LYS A 810 34.86 23.12 70.59
N LYS A 811 35.84 22.33 71.06
CA LYS A 811 37.27 22.68 71.00
C LYS A 811 37.69 22.99 69.57
N LEU A 812 37.21 22.21 68.60
CA LEU A 812 37.53 22.46 67.21
C LEU A 812 36.82 23.72 66.66
N VAL A 813 35.53 23.92 66.94
CA VAL A 813 34.80 25.13 66.52
C VAL A 813 35.47 26.39 67.06
N ASP A 814 35.87 26.38 68.33
CA ASP A 814 36.56 27.50 68.96
C ASP A 814 37.95 27.69 68.34
N ALA A 815 38.71 26.62 68.09
CA ALA A 815 40.01 26.70 67.40
C ALA A 815 39.89 27.25 65.96
N MET A 816 38.85 26.88 65.21
CA MET A 816 38.59 27.41 63.88
C MET A 816 38.29 28.92 63.93
N LYS A 817 37.43 29.34 64.86
CA LYS A 817 37.10 30.77 65.08
C LYS A 817 38.32 31.59 65.52
N GLU A 818 39.10 31.09 66.47
CA GLU A 818 40.31 31.75 66.97
C GLU A 818 41.37 31.91 65.88
N SER A 819 41.51 30.92 65.01
CA SER A 819 42.44 30.98 63.87
C SER A 819 42.00 31.95 62.76
N ARG A 820 40.75 32.44 62.81
CA ARG A 820 40.12 33.26 61.76
C ARG A 820 40.30 32.68 60.35
N ILE A 821 40.13 31.37 60.23
CA ILE A 821 40.39 30.67 58.97
C ILE A 821 39.54 31.21 57.82
N ASP A 822 38.29 31.61 58.08
CA ASP A 822 37.40 32.21 57.07
C ASP A 822 38.04 33.47 56.43
N GLU A 823 38.55 34.40 57.26
CA GLU A 823 39.24 35.61 56.79
C GLU A 823 40.54 35.26 56.07
N ALA A 824 41.30 34.30 56.62
CA ALA A 824 42.59 33.91 56.07
C ALA A 824 42.48 33.23 54.69
N MET A 825 41.44 32.43 54.48
CA MET A 825 41.17 31.75 53.21
C MET A 825 40.72 32.73 52.12
N GLU A 826 39.97 33.78 52.49
CA GLU A 826 39.59 34.85 51.58
C GLU A 826 40.79 35.72 51.17
N ILE A 827 41.67 36.02 52.13
CA ILE A 827 42.96 36.69 51.85
C ILE A 827 43.80 35.82 50.90
N LEU A 828 43.87 34.51 51.14
CA LEU A 828 44.59 33.58 50.27
C LEU A 828 43.99 33.54 48.85
N SER A 829 42.66 33.55 48.72
CA SER A 829 41.95 33.69 47.43
C SER A 829 42.40 34.93 46.67
N SER A 830 42.47 36.09 47.32
CA SER A 830 42.96 37.32 46.69
C SER A 830 44.41 37.19 46.21
N ARG A 831 45.29 36.56 47.00
CA ARG A 831 46.71 36.36 46.68
C ARG A 831 46.93 35.38 45.53
N VAL A 832 46.14 34.32 45.47
CA VAL A 832 46.13 33.37 44.36
C VAL A 832 45.70 34.08 43.08
N SER A 833 44.63 34.87 43.10
CA SER A 833 44.16 35.60 41.93
C SER A 833 45.14 36.68 41.43
N ALA A 834 45.93 37.25 42.34
CA ALA A 834 46.96 38.26 42.04
C ALA A 834 48.32 37.67 41.62
N ASN A 835 48.42 36.35 41.42
CA ASN A 835 49.67 35.65 41.09
C ASN A 835 50.81 35.85 42.13
N LEU A 836 50.49 35.99 43.42
CA LEU A 836 51.49 36.10 44.49
C LEU A 836 52.07 34.73 44.89
N SER A 837 52.75 34.10 43.93
CA SER A 837 53.13 32.68 43.92
C SER A 837 53.75 32.15 45.22
N PHE A 838 54.83 32.77 45.74
CA PHE A 838 55.49 32.31 46.96
C PHE A 838 54.60 32.41 48.22
N ALA A 839 53.84 33.49 48.34
CA ALA A 839 52.94 33.70 49.48
C ALA A 839 51.77 32.72 49.42
N SER A 840 51.21 32.49 48.24
CA SER A 840 50.14 31.53 47.99
C SER A 840 50.58 30.10 48.32
N ILE A 841 51.75 29.65 47.84
CA ILE A 841 52.29 28.31 48.16
C ILE A 841 52.47 28.11 49.66
N ALA A 842 53.13 29.07 50.33
CA ALA A 842 53.45 28.95 51.76
C ALA A 842 52.17 28.88 52.61
N GLN A 843 51.20 29.75 52.34
CA GLN A 843 49.93 29.78 53.07
C GLN A 843 49.05 28.57 52.77
N SER A 844 48.95 28.14 51.51
CA SER A 844 48.20 26.93 51.15
C SER A 844 48.76 25.70 51.87
N LYS A 845 50.08 25.50 51.90
CA LYS A 845 50.70 24.39 52.66
C LYS A 845 50.47 24.50 54.17
N GLN A 846 50.55 25.71 54.73
CA GLN A 846 50.28 25.94 56.14
C GLN A 846 48.85 25.55 56.51
N TRP A 847 47.86 26.00 55.73
CA TRP A 847 46.46 25.68 55.97
C TRP A 847 46.15 24.20 55.71
N ALA A 848 46.75 23.58 54.69
CA ALA A 848 46.67 22.15 54.48
C ALA A 848 47.12 21.35 55.71
N ALA A 849 48.25 21.73 56.32
CA ALA A 849 48.75 21.10 57.54
C ALA A 849 47.80 21.30 58.74
N GLN A 850 47.26 22.52 58.91
CA GLN A 850 46.34 22.84 59.98
C GLN A 850 45.01 22.08 59.86
N LEU A 851 44.42 22.04 58.66
CA LEU A 851 43.18 21.30 58.39
C LEU A 851 43.34 19.80 58.65
N ARG A 852 44.50 19.20 58.28
CA ARG A 852 44.82 17.81 58.63
C ARG A 852 44.95 17.59 60.13
N LYS A 853 45.56 18.55 60.84
CA LYS A 853 45.69 18.47 62.31
C LYS A 853 44.32 18.42 62.96
N TRP A 854 43.41 19.32 62.57
CA TRP A 854 42.03 19.32 63.05
C TRP A 854 41.27 18.05 62.70
N ALA A 855 41.41 17.53 61.47
CA ALA A 855 40.81 16.25 61.09
C ALA A 855 41.31 15.10 61.98
N LYS A 856 42.61 15.07 62.30
CA LYS A 856 43.22 14.05 63.16
C LYS A 856 42.78 14.17 64.63
N GLU A 857 42.60 15.38 65.13
CA GLU A 857 42.09 15.63 66.49
C GLU A 857 40.67 15.09 66.64
N LEU A 858 39.82 15.28 65.64
CA LEU A 858 38.44 14.78 65.61
C LEU A 858 38.36 13.26 65.36
N GLU A 859 39.29 12.70 64.58
CA GLU A 859 39.39 11.25 64.35
C GLU A 859 39.91 10.47 65.58
N GLY A 860 40.89 11.04 66.28
CA GLY A 860 41.50 10.43 67.47
C GLY A 860 40.57 10.39 68.68
N SER A 861 39.53 11.21 68.65
CA SER A 861 38.56 11.37 69.73
C SER A 861 37.34 10.45 69.53
N ASN A 862 36.91 10.24 68.28
CA ASN A 862 35.98 9.17 67.89
C ASN A 862 36.42 7.75 68.31
N LYS A 863 37.72 7.48 68.49
CA LYS A 863 38.23 6.18 68.99
C LYS A 863 38.16 6.02 70.52
N LYS A 864 38.02 7.11 71.28
CA LYS A 864 37.99 7.09 72.75
C LYS A 864 36.57 6.94 73.33
N ASP A 865 35.54 7.24 72.55
CA ASP A 865 34.12 7.04 72.93
C ASP A 865 33.67 5.56 72.90
N GLY A 866 34.60 4.61 72.73
CA GLY A 866 34.34 3.16 72.74
C GLY A 866 34.01 2.53 74.09
N GLY A 867 33.82 3.30 75.16
CA GLY A 867 33.43 2.73 76.45
C GLY A 867 33.26 3.75 77.56
N GLU A 868 32.04 4.25 77.73
CA GLU A 868 31.43 4.54 79.04
C GLU A 868 29.96 4.92 78.82
N GLY A 869 29.10 3.90 78.78
CA GLY A 869 27.67 4.09 78.99
C GLY A 869 27.45 4.33 80.48
N GLY A 870 27.23 5.59 80.86
CA GLY A 870 26.78 5.96 82.20
C GLY A 870 25.43 5.31 82.48
N GLU A 871 25.46 4.25 83.29
CA GLU A 871 24.30 3.57 83.84
C GLU A 871 23.72 4.45 84.96
N GLY A 872 22.70 5.23 84.62
CA GLY A 872 21.89 6.00 85.57
C GLY A 872 20.50 5.38 85.68
N GLY A 873 20.37 4.32 86.49
CA GLY A 873 19.08 3.77 86.87
C GLY A 873 18.41 4.60 87.96
N GLY A 874 17.13 4.92 87.79
CA GLY A 874 16.28 5.47 88.84
C GLY A 874 15.04 6.20 88.32
N GLU A 875 13.91 5.49 88.32
CA GLU A 875 12.53 6.00 88.38
C GLU A 875 12.14 7.17 87.45
N GLN A 876 11.41 6.88 86.36
CA GLN A 876 10.13 7.53 86.00
C GLN A 876 9.69 7.16 84.58
N GLN A 877 8.84 6.13 84.48
CA GLN A 877 8.21 5.69 83.23
C GLN A 877 7.17 6.69 82.65
N GLN A 878 6.90 7.80 83.36
CA GLN A 878 6.07 8.93 82.89
C GLN A 878 6.88 10.18 82.50
N GLN A 879 8.16 10.24 82.87
CA GLN A 879 9.05 11.35 82.50
C GLN A 879 9.69 11.08 81.13
N GLU A 880 10.01 9.81 80.82
CA GLU A 880 10.52 9.37 79.51
C GLU A 880 9.59 9.68 78.34
N ASP A 881 8.26 9.58 78.51
CA ASP A 881 7.31 9.88 77.42
C ASP A 881 7.21 11.39 77.15
N LYS A 882 7.35 12.24 78.18
CA LYS A 882 7.43 13.71 78.01
C LYS A 882 8.77 14.14 77.43
N ASP A 883 9.86 13.49 77.84
CA ASP A 883 11.20 13.73 77.32
C ASP A 883 11.32 13.25 75.86
N PHE A 884 10.62 12.17 75.50
CA PHE A 884 10.47 11.70 74.12
C PHE A 884 9.65 12.68 73.26
N GLU A 885 8.50 13.16 73.73
CA GLU A 885 7.68 14.14 73.01
C GLU A 885 8.42 15.48 72.85
N PHE A 886 9.15 15.92 73.88
CA PHE A 886 10.02 17.10 73.82
C PHE A 886 11.17 16.91 72.84
N MET A 887 11.88 15.77 72.90
CA MET A 887 12.94 15.40 71.96
C MET A 887 12.43 15.42 70.52
N LEU A 888 11.27 14.82 70.25
CA LEU A 888 10.64 14.79 68.94
C LEU A 888 10.26 16.19 68.42
N LYS A 889 9.83 17.09 69.30
CA LYS A 889 9.53 18.49 68.95
C LYS A 889 10.80 19.27 68.62
N VAL A 890 11.87 19.04 69.37
CA VAL A 890 13.21 19.57 69.11
C VAL A 890 13.75 19.04 67.79
N MET A 891 13.64 17.73 67.51
CA MET A 891 14.06 17.09 66.26
C MET A 891 13.34 17.67 65.03
N ARG A 892 12.03 17.87 65.09
CA ARG A 892 11.28 18.53 63.99
C ARG A 892 11.69 20.00 63.77
N MET A 893 12.02 20.72 64.84
CA MET A 893 12.52 22.09 64.73
C MET A 893 13.90 22.08 64.05
N ILE A 894 14.75 21.13 64.41
CA ILE A 894 16.07 20.91 63.79
C ILE A 894 15.94 20.52 62.31
N GLN A 895 15.03 19.61 61.94
CA GLN A 895 14.78 19.24 60.55
C GLN A 895 14.29 20.41 59.71
N LYS A 896 13.34 21.21 60.22
CA LYS A 896 12.88 22.43 59.54
C LYS A 896 14.01 23.44 59.35
N GLU A 897 14.87 23.58 60.34
CA GLU A 897 16.03 24.46 60.25
C GLU A 897 17.05 23.95 59.21
N GLN A 898 17.32 22.64 59.18
CA GLN A 898 18.16 22.00 58.16
C GLN A 898 17.60 22.18 56.75
N ASP A 899 16.29 22.03 56.57
CA ASP A 899 15.61 22.26 55.29
C ASP A 899 15.68 23.73 54.84
N ILE A 900 15.55 24.68 55.77
CA ILE A 900 15.74 26.10 55.45
C ILE A 900 17.19 26.35 55.03
N ARG A 901 18.17 25.77 55.70
CA ARG A 901 19.60 25.92 55.36
C ARG A 901 19.96 25.26 54.04
N SER A 902 19.44 24.07 53.75
CA SER A 902 19.66 23.40 52.46
C SER A 902 19.09 24.24 51.31
N ARG A 903 17.94 24.88 51.51
CA ARG A 903 17.38 25.87 50.56
C ARG A 903 18.24 27.12 50.44
N THR A 904 18.77 27.65 51.54
CA THR A 904 19.70 28.80 51.50
C THR A 904 20.99 28.45 50.75
N ARG A 905 21.55 27.25 50.96
CA ARG A 905 22.72 26.74 50.21
C ARG A 905 22.42 26.56 48.73
N ALA A 906 21.29 25.96 48.40
CA ALA A 906 20.85 25.81 47.02
C ALA A 906 20.71 27.18 46.34
N LEU A 907 20.18 28.18 47.04
CA LEU A 907 20.03 29.54 46.54
C LEU A 907 21.37 30.27 46.41
N GLU A 908 22.32 30.05 47.31
CA GLU A 908 23.68 30.61 47.22
C GLU A 908 24.49 29.96 46.09
N ASN A 909 24.40 28.64 45.93
CA ASN A 909 24.98 27.91 44.80
C ASN A 909 24.36 28.34 43.47
N LEU A 910 23.04 28.52 43.42
CA LEU A 910 22.32 29.05 42.26
C LEU A 910 22.76 30.48 41.94
N LYS A 911 22.91 31.35 42.95
CA LYS A 911 23.43 32.71 42.80
C LYS A 911 24.87 32.73 42.27
N ARG A 912 25.70 31.76 42.66
CA ARG A 912 27.07 31.60 42.16
C ARG A 912 27.09 31.06 40.73
N SER A 913 26.21 30.11 40.37
CA SER A 913 26.08 29.64 38.98
C SER A 913 25.48 30.71 38.04
N LEU A 914 24.72 31.65 38.58
CA LEU A 914 24.13 32.78 37.85
C LEU A 914 25.04 34.01 37.78
N SER A 915 26.17 34.03 38.49
CA SER A 915 27.16 35.09 38.35
C SER A 915 27.83 34.92 36.98
N PRO A 916 27.66 35.86 36.04
CA PRO A 916 28.18 35.70 34.70
C PRO A 916 29.71 35.68 34.78
N SER A 917 30.31 34.63 34.23
CA SER A 917 31.67 34.71 33.73
C SER A 917 31.74 35.93 32.80
N ASP A 918 32.45 36.98 33.21
CA ASP A 918 32.99 37.97 32.29
C ASP A 918 33.99 37.26 31.36
N ALA A 919 33.43 36.69 30.29
CA ALA A 919 34.04 36.31 29.02
C ALA A 919 33.02 35.45 28.24
N ALA A 920 32.08 36.11 27.55
CA ALA A 920 31.40 35.46 26.45
C ALA A 920 32.43 35.27 25.30
N PRO A 921 32.64 34.06 24.76
CA PRO A 921 33.30 33.94 23.47
C PRO A 921 32.37 34.54 22.41
N ASN A 922 32.92 35.44 21.60
CA ASN A 922 32.30 36.03 20.42
C ASN A 922 31.39 35.02 19.68
N GLN A 923 30.08 35.26 19.71
CA GLN A 923 29.23 34.85 18.60
C GLN A 923 29.58 35.74 17.40
N PRO A 924 29.86 35.19 16.21
CA PRO A 924 30.00 36.01 15.02
C PRO A 924 28.67 36.69 14.73
N ALA A 925 28.66 38.02 14.81
CA ALA A 925 27.52 38.83 14.44
C ALA A 925 27.14 38.57 12.98
N LEU A 926 25.85 38.35 12.73
CA LEU A 926 25.23 38.42 11.41
C LEU A 926 25.68 39.71 10.70
N PRO A 927 26.03 39.67 9.40
CA PRO A 927 26.48 40.86 8.68
C PRO A 927 25.35 41.87 8.60
N LYS A 928 25.57 43.07 9.14
CA LYS A 928 24.69 44.22 8.93
C LYS A 928 24.70 44.61 7.44
N PRO A 929 23.55 44.98 6.85
CA PRO A 929 23.49 45.43 5.47
C PRO A 929 24.27 46.73 5.29
N ALA A 930 25.10 46.78 4.24
CA ALA A 930 25.93 47.93 3.92
C ALA A 930 25.06 49.16 3.56
N ALA A 931 25.32 50.27 4.25
CA ALA A 931 24.79 51.58 3.87
C ALA A 931 25.47 52.08 2.57
N PRO A 932 24.75 52.82 1.70
CA PRO A 932 25.26 53.25 0.40
C PRO A 932 26.31 54.36 0.56
N LYS A 933 27.45 54.22 -0.14
CA LYS A 933 28.47 55.26 -0.27
C LYS A 933 27.97 56.40 -1.17
N PRO A 934 28.28 57.68 -0.86
CA PRO A 934 27.93 58.81 -1.69
C PRO A 934 28.83 58.88 -2.94
N ALA A 935 28.22 59.25 -4.07
CA ALA A 935 28.89 59.43 -5.34
C ALA A 935 29.88 60.62 -5.30
N GLN A 936 31.10 60.39 -5.81
CA GLN A 936 32.01 61.45 -6.24
C GLN A 936 32.09 61.47 -7.77
N PRO A 937 32.33 62.65 -8.37
CA PRO A 937 32.06 62.89 -9.78
C PRO A 937 33.20 62.45 -10.70
N SER A 938 32.79 62.02 -11.89
CA SER A 938 33.60 61.67 -13.05
C SER A 938 34.53 62.80 -13.51
N ALA A 939 35.82 62.50 -13.62
CA ALA A 939 36.78 63.24 -14.44
C ALA A 939 37.29 62.34 -15.58
N LEU A 940 37.41 62.96 -16.75
CA LEU A 940 37.68 62.45 -18.09
C LEU A 940 39.05 61.73 -18.25
N PRO A 941 39.23 60.99 -19.37
CA PRO A 941 40.36 60.10 -19.58
C PRO A 941 41.53 60.81 -20.29
N ASP A 942 42.76 60.33 -20.04
CA ASP A 942 43.86 60.46 -21.01
C ASP A 942 44.83 59.26 -20.94
N ALA A 943 44.89 58.58 -22.09
CA ALA A 943 45.98 57.89 -22.76
C ALA A 943 47.22 57.40 -21.98
N ALA A 944 47.43 56.08 -21.99
CA ALA A 944 48.54 55.39 -22.67
C ALA A 944 48.29 53.87 -22.69
#